data_AF-A0A6A6MQY9-F1
#
_entry.id   AF-A0A6A6MQY9-F1
#
_cell.length_a   1.000
_cell.length_b   1.000
_cell.length_c   1.000
_cell.angle_alpha   90.00
_cell.angle_beta   90.00
_cell.angle_gamma   90.00
#
_symmetry.space_group_name_H-M   'P 1'
#
loop_
_entity.id
_entity.type
_entity.pdbx_description
1 polymer ?
#
loop_
_entity_poly.entity_id
_entity_poly.type
_entity_poly.pdbx_seq_one_letter_code
_entity_poly.pdbx_strand_id
1 'polypeptide(L)'
;MHADLVDWLLMVLGFIGSVGDGFSTPLVLFVTSKLMNNLGGASSSQSDFSHNINKNALALCYVACVQWVVCFLEGYCWTRTGERQATRLRARYLKAVLRQEVGYFDLHVTSTAEVITSVSNDSLVIQDVLSEKVPNFLMNASMFFGCYLVGFLMLWRLAIVGFPFIVILVIPGLMYGRTLMGLARKIREEYNKAGTIAEQAISSIRTVYAFVGESKTIAAYSAALDFSVKLGLKQGLAKGLAIGSNGVVFAIWSFMSYYGSRMVMYHNARGGTVFAVGASIAVGGLALGAGLSNVKYFSEACAAGERIMEVIRRVPKIDLENMEGEILENVRGEVEFKHAEFAYPSRPESIIFNDFSLKIPAGRTVALVGGSGSGKSTVIALLQRFYDPLGGEILLDGVTIDKLQLKWLRSQMGLVSQEPALFATSIKENILFGKEDAAIEEIVEAAKASNVHNFICQLPQGYDTQVGERGVQMSGGQKQRIAIARAIIKAPRILLLDEATSALDSESERIVQEALDKAAVGRTTIVIAHRLSTIRNADIIAVVQDGQHYNFAYMGEYLTKRIRERMLSQILTFEVGWFDQDENSSGAICSRLAKDANVVRSLVGDRMALVVQTVSAVTIACTMGLVIAWRLAVVMIAVQPLIIVCFYTRRVLLKSMSQKAIKAQDESTKVAAEAVSNLRTITAFSSQDRILRMLEKAQEGPQRESIRQSLFAGVGLGTSQSLMSCTWALDFWYGGRLIAEGYISAKALFETFMVLVSTGRVIADAGSMTTDLAKGSDAVGSVFTVLDRYTKIEPEDSDGFKPETIMGNVELRDVDFAYPARPDVIIFKGFSINIEAGKSTALVGQSGSGKSTIIGLIERFYDPIRGTVKIDGRDIKSYHLRSLRKYIALVSQEPTLFAGTIRENIVYGAPNKNDESEIIDAAKAANAHDFIAGLKDGYDTWCGDRGVQLSGGQKQRIAIARAILKNPAVLLLDEATSALDSQSEKVVQDALQRVMVGRTSVVVAHRLSTIQNCDLIAVLDKGQMVEQGTHSSLLARGPTGAYFSLVSLQRTPHNSNSATSRTFN
;
A
#
# COMPACT_ATOMS: atom_id res chain seq x y z
N MET A 1 20.14 -26.86 -4.19
CA MET A 1 18.76 -27.05 -4.69
C MET A 1 17.74 -26.78 -3.57
N HIS A 2 16.49 -26.48 -3.90
CA HIS A 2 15.38 -26.28 -2.93
C HIS A 2 14.41 -27.48 -2.87
N ALA A 3 14.25 -28.19 -4.00
CA ALA A 3 13.67 -29.52 -4.06
C ALA A 3 14.54 -30.54 -3.30
N ASP A 4 13.91 -31.41 -2.51
CA ASP A 4 14.49 -32.66 -2.01
C ASP A 4 14.07 -33.86 -2.89
N LEU A 5 14.45 -35.07 -2.49
CA LEU A 5 14.12 -36.30 -3.22
C LEU A 5 12.60 -36.57 -3.28
N VAL A 6 11.84 -36.14 -2.27
CA VAL A 6 10.37 -36.24 -2.24
C VAL A 6 9.74 -35.23 -3.21
N ASP A 7 10.26 -34.00 -3.27
CA ASP A 7 9.82 -33.00 -4.26
C ASP A 7 10.12 -33.47 -5.69
N TRP A 8 11.28 -34.11 -5.92
CA TRP A 8 11.60 -34.72 -7.22
C TRP A 8 10.61 -35.84 -7.59
N LEU A 9 10.29 -36.74 -6.65
CA LEU A 9 9.30 -37.80 -6.88
C LEU A 9 7.91 -37.22 -7.17
N LEU A 10 7.49 -36.18 -6.45
CA LEU A 10 6.24 -35.46 -6.71
C LEU A 10 6.26 -34.76 -8.07
N MET A 11 7.35 -34.09 -8.47
CA MET A 11 7.45 -33.47 -9.80
C MET A 11 7.37 -34.48 -10.93
N VAL A 12 7.96 -35.68 -10.78
CA VAL A 12 7.86 -36.76 -11.78
C VAL A 12 6.43 -37.29 -11.88
N LEU A 13 5.75 -37.56 -10.76
CA LEU A 13 4.35 -38.00 -10.78
C LEU A 13 3.41 -36.91 -11.32
N GLY A 14 3.63 -35.65 -10.95
CA GLY A 14 2.89 -34.50 -11.46
C GLY A 14 3.10 -34.26 -12.95
N PHE A 15 4.32 -34.45 -13.46
CA PHE A 15 4.63 -34.39 -14.89
C PHE A 15 3.89 -35.48 -15.67
N ILE A 16 3.89 -36.72 -15.17
CA ILE A 16 3.12 -37.83 -15.75
C ILE A 16 1.61 -37.50 -15.76
N GLY A 17 1.11 -36.87 -14.69
CA GLY A 17 -0.25 -36.32 -14.59
C GLY A 17 -0.56 -35.31 -15.70
N SER A 18 0.18 -34.18 -15.75
CA SER A 18 -0.05 -33.10 -16.73
C SER A 18 0.08 -33.57 -18.18
N VAL A 19 1.08 -34.42 -18.47
CA VAL A 19 1.24 -35.01 -19.81
C VAL A 19 0.04 -35.89 -20.13
N GLY A 20 -0.42 -36.72 -19.20
CA GLY A 20 -1.55 -37.61 -19.37
C GLY A 20 -2.89 -36.89 -19.58
N ASP A 21 -3.19 -35.80 -18.86
CA ASP A 21 -4.45 -35.06 -19.11
C ASP A 21 -4.38 -34.27 -20.43
N GLY A 22 -3.19 -33.80 -20.83
CA GLY A 22 -3.00 -33.29 -22.19
C GLY A 22 -3.32 -34.33 -23.27
N PHE A 23 -2.90 -35.59 -23.07
CA PHE A 23 -3.20 -36.70 -23.98
C PHE A 23 -4.63 -37.27 -23.85
N SER A 24 -5.37 -36.97 -22.77
CA SER A 24 -6.73 -37.47 -22.57
C SER A 24 -7.69 -36.96 -23.65
N THR A 25 -7.59 -35.67 -23.98
CA THR A 25 -8.44 -34.97 -24.95
C THR A 25 -8.37 -35.57 -26.37
N PRO A 26 -7.18 -35.74 -27.00
CA PRO A 26 -7.09 -36.39 -28.31
C PRO A 26 -7.46 -37.88 -28.28
N LEU A 27 -7.26 -38.58 -27.15
CA LEU A 27 -7.72 -39.97 -26.98
C LEU A 27 -9.26 -40.05 -26.99
N VAL A 28 -9.95 -39.16 -26.27
CA VAL A 28 -11.42 -39.06 -26.28
C VAL A 28 -11.93 -38.70 -27.68
N LEU A 29 -11.29 -37.77 -28.39
CA LEU A 29 -11.63 -37.44 -29.79
C LEU A 29 -11.48 -38.65 -30.74
N PHE A 30 -10.45 -39.48 -30.55
CA PHE A 30 -10.25 -40.72 -31.32
C PHE A 30 -11.32 -41.78 -31.03
N VAL A 31 -11.72 -41.98 -29.77
CA VAL A 31 -12.83 -42.91 -29.43
C VAL A 31 -14.17 -42.38 -29.95
N THR A 32 -14.42 -41.08 -29.79
CA THR A 32 -15.60 -40.39 -30.37
C THR A 32 -15.64 -40.53 -31.88
N SER A 33 -14.50 -40.46 -32.58
CA SER A 33 -14.41 -40.70 -34.02
C SER A 33 -14.90 -42.10 -34.42
N LYS A 34 -14.55 -43.14 -33.65
CA LYS A 34 -15.04 -44.51 -33.88
C LYS A 34 -16.55 -44.61 -33.65
N LEU A 35 -17.08 -43.97 -32.60
CA LEU A 35 -18.53 -43.86 -32.40
C LEU A 35 -19.22 -43.18 -33.59
N MET A 36 -18.78 -42.00 -34.01
CA MET A 36 -19.36 -41.27 -35.14
C MET A 36 -19.30 -42.08 -36.45
N ASN A 37 -18.19 -42.77 -36.71
CA ASN A 37 -18.02 -43.61 -37.89
C ASN A 37 -18.91 -44.86 -37.88
N ASN A 38 -19.20 -45.43 -36.71
CA ASN A 38 -20.13 -46.57 -36.57
C ASN A 38 -21.59 -46.10 -36.66
N LEU A 39 -21.93 -44.95 -36.06
CA LEU A 39 -23.25 -44.31 -36.15
C LEU A 39 -23.61 -43.91 -37.59
N GLY A 40 -22.63 -43.46 -38.38
CA GLY A 40 -22.81 -43.14 -39.81
C GLY A 40 -22.82 -44.36 -40.74
N GLY A 41 -22.51 -45.56 -40.24
CA GLY A 41 -22.42 -46.81 -41.02
C GLY A 41 -23.55 -47.80 -40.72
N ALA A 42 -24.71 -47.32 -40.26
CA ALA A 42 -25.80 -48.10 -39.67
C ALA A 42 -26.65 -48.91 -40.69
N SER A 43 -26.02 -49.55 -41.68
CA SER A 43 -26.66 -50.45 -42.66
C SER A 43 -26.40 -51.94 -42.40
N SER A 44 -25.75 -52.28 -41.29
CA SER A 44 -25.56 -53.65 -40.77
C SER A 44 -26.54 -53.96 -39.61
N SER A 45 -26.50 -55.18 -39.07
CA SER A 45 -27.58 -55.67 -38.20
C SER A 45 -27.78 -54.83 -36.93
N GLN A 46 -29.04 -54.69 -36.49
CA GLN A 46 -29.43 -53.90 -35.32
C GLN A 46 -28.79 -54.42 -34.01
N SER A 47 -28.48 -55.72 -33.96
CA SER A 47 -27.68 -56.37 -32.92
C SER A 47 -26.21 -55.94 -32.95
N ASP A 48 -25.55 -55.95 -34.11
CA ASP A 48 -24.14 -55.54 -34.25
C ASP A 48 -23.97 -54.05 -33.95
N PHE A 49 -24.92 -53.23 -34.40
CA PHE A 49 -24.97 -51.79 -34.12
C PHE A 49 -25.02 -51.53 -32.61
N SER A 50 -25.95 -52.19 -31.90
CA SER A 50 -26.12 -52.06 -30.45
C SER A 50 -24.90 -52.55 -29.67
N HIS A 51 -24.29 -53.68 -30.09
CA HIS A 51 -23.05 -54.18 -29.50
C HIS A 51 -21.89 -53.19 -29.67
N ASN A 52 -21.73 -52.61 -30.86
CA ASN A 52 -20.68 -51.63 -31.14
C ASN A 52 -20.85 -50.32 -30.36
N ILE A 53 -22.08 -49.84 -30.14
CA ILE A 53 -22.33 -48.67 -29.29
C ILE A 53 -21.91 -48.96 -27.84
N ASN A 54 -22.41 -50.05 -27.25
CA ASN A 54 -22.06 -50.44 -25.88
C ASN A 54 -20.55 -50.58 -25.68
N LYS A 55 -19.85 -51.23 -26.62
CA LYS A 55 -18.40 -51.45 -26.59
C LYS A 55 -17.59 -50.15 -26.59
N ASN A 56 -18.01 -49.13 -27.35
CA ASN A 56 -17.28 -47.85 -27.42
C ASN A 56 -17.70 -46.88 -26.30
N ALA A 57 -18.94 -46.93 -25.80
CA ALA A 57 -19.34 -46.21 -24.59
C ALA A 57 -18.55 -46.71 -23.36
N LEU A 58 -18.39 -48.03 -23.21
CA LEU A 58 -17.55 -48.64 -22.18
C LEU A 58 -16.09 -48.16 -22.28
N ALA A 59 -15.56 -47.98 -23.51
CA ALA A 59 -14.22 -47.45 -23.72
C ALA A 59 -14.07 -45.99 -23.25
N LEU A 60 -15.09 -45.14 -23.45
CA LEU A 60 -15.10 -43.78 -22.89
C LEU A 60 -15.13 -43.80 -21.36
N CYS A 61 -15.88 -44.71 -20.73
CA CYS A 61 -15.86 -44.88 -19.27
C CYS A 61 -14.46 -45.30 -18.76
N TYR A 62 -13.76 -46.22 -19.44
CA TYR A 62 -12.39 -46.58 -19.06
C TYR A 62 -11.42 -45.40 -19.22
N VAL A 63 -11.55 -44.58 -20.27
CA VAL A 63 -10.77 -43.34 -20.41
C VAL A 63 -11.08 -42.36 -19.28
N ALA A 64 -12.34 -42.20 -18.87
CA ALA A 64 -12.73 -41.36 -17.75
C ALA A 64 -12.13 -41.83 -16.41
N CYS A 65 -12.01 -43.13 -16.18
CA CYS A 65 -11.33 -43.69 -15.00
C CYS A 65 -9.82 -43.43 -15.00
N VAL A 66 -9.15 -43.61 -16.14
CA VAL A 66 -7.71 -43.32 -16.29
C VAL A 66 -7.45 -41.81 -16.11
N GLN A 67 -8.29 -40.98 -16.74
CA GLN A 67 -8.22 -39.52 -16.62
C GLN A 67 -8.38 -39.07 -15.17
N TRP A 68 -9.28 -39.68 -14.37
CA TRP A 68 -9.43 -39.36 -12.95
C TRP A 68 -8.10 -39.48 -12.18
N VAL A 69 -7.39 -40.61 -12.34
CA VAL A 69 -6.13 -40.89 -11.65
C VAL A 69 -5.02 -39.93 -12.10
N VAL A 70 -4.92 -39.70 -13.40
CA VAL A 70 -3.92 -38.83 -14.03
C VAL A 70 -4.11 -37.37 -13.59
N CYS A 71 -5.34 -36.86 -13.65
CA CYS A 71 -5.70 -35.53 -13.16
C CYS A 71 -5.53 -35.39 -11.64
N PHE A 72 -5.80 -36.45 -10.86
CA PHE A 72 -5.54 -36.45 -9.42
C PHE A 72 -4.04 -36.28 -9.12
N LEU A 73 -3.18 -37.03 -9.82
CA LEU A 73 -1.72 -36.92 -9.68
C LEU A 73 -1.21 -35.53 -10.04
N GLU A 74 -1.70 -34.94 -11.14
CA GLU A 74 -1.38 -33.56 -11.51
C GLU A 74 -1.76 -32.57 -10.38
N GLY A 75 -3.05 -32.53 -10.01
CA GLY A 75 -3.57 -31.55 -9.06
C GLY A 75 -2.98 -31.68 -7.66
N TYR A 76 -2.72 -32.91 -7.21
CA TYR A 76 -2.10 -33.18 -5.92
C TYR A 76 -0.60 -32.84 -5.92
N CYS A 77 0.18 -33.41 -6.85
CA CYS A 77 1.63 -33.37 -6.79
C CYS A 77 2.21 -31.97 -7.07
N TRP A 78 1.68 -31.21 -8.02
CA TRP A 78 2.16 -29.85 -8.30
C TRP A 78 1.81 -28.88 -7.17
N THR A 79 0.57 -28.92 -6.67
CA THR A 79 0.17 -28.13 -5.49
C THR A 79 1.06 -28.44 -4.28
N ARG A 80 1.35 -29.73 -4.04
CA ARG A 80 2.17 -30.15 -2.89
C ARG A 80 3.65 -29.74 -3.04
N THR A 81 4.17 -29.79 -4.27
CA THR A 81 5.55 -29.39 -4.60
C THR A 81 5.74 -27.89 -4.45
N GLY A 82 4.85 -27.08 -5.05
CA GLY A 82 4.95 -25.61 -5.04
C GLY A 82 5.00 -25.05 -3.62
N GLU A 83 4.12 -25.54 -2.74
CA GLU A 83 4.09 -25.16 -1.32
C GLU A 83 5.37 -25.58 -0.59
N ARG A 84 5.81 -26.85 -0.71
CA ARG A 84 7.03 -27.33 -0.03
C ARG A 84 8.28 -26.56 -0.45
N GLN A 85 8.41 -26.23 -1.73
CA GLN A 85 9.53 -25.42 -2.22
C GLN A 85 9.41 -23.95 -1.78
N ALA A 86 8.22 -23.34 -1.85
CA ALA A 86 7.99 -21.96 -1.42
C ALA A 86 8.24 -21.75 0.08
N THR A 87 7.79 -22.67 0.95
CA THR A 87 8.06 -22.62 2.40
C THR A 87 9.57 -22.65 2.68
N ARG A 88 10.31 -23.57 2.05
CA ARG A 88 11.79 -23.63 2.17
C ARG A 88 12.50 -22.42 1.58
N LEU A 89 11.95 -21.83 0.52
CA LEU A 89 12.47 -20.60 -0.08
C LEU A 89 12.32 -19.42 0.88
N ARG A 90 11.14 -19.23 1.49
CA ARG A 90 10.88 -18.22 2.52
C ARG A 90 11.87 -18.33 3.69
N ALA A 91 12.05 -19.53 4.24
CA ALA A 91 12.96 -19.74 5.37
C ALA A 91 14.44 -19.48 5.02
N ARG A 92 14.92 -19.98 3.88
CA ARG A 92 16.30 -19.73 3.42
C ARG A 92 16.56 -18.28 3.03
N TYR A 93 15.58 -17.63 2.38
CA TYR A 93 15.67 -16.21 2.06
C TYR A 93 15.72 -15.36 3.33
N LEU A 94 14.87 -15.62 4.33
CA LEU A 94 14.96 -14.88 5.60
C LEU A 94 16.29 -15.13 6.32
N LYS A 95 16.83 -16.36 6.35
CA LYS A 95 18.17 -16.60 6.91
C LYS A 95 19.25 -15.82 6.14
N ALA A 96 19.20 -15.81 4.82
CA ALA A 96 20.17 -15.07 4.00
C ALA A 96 20.07 -13.55 4.22
N VAL A 97 18.86 -13.01 4.31
CA VAL A 97 18.55 -11.61 4.66
C VAL A 97 19.08 -11.25 6.05
N LEU A 98 18.79 -12.06 7.08
CA LEU A 98 19.24 -11.83 8.46
C LEU A 98 20.77 -11.93 8.65
N ARG A 99 21.49 -12.50 7.67
CA ARG A 99 22.96 -12.56 7.61
C ARG A 99 23.58 -11.40 6.83
N GLN A 100 22.84 -10.65 6.00
CA GLN A 100 23.42 -9.53 5.25
C GLN A 100 23.86 -8.38 6.17
N GLU A 101 24.94 -7.70 5.78
CA GLU A 101 25.43 -6.49 6.42
C GLU A 101 24.42 -5.32 6.32
N VAL A 102 24.42 -4.36 7.25
CA VAL A 102 23.44 -3.26 7.22
C VAL A 102 23.61 -2.40 5.97
N GLY A 103 24.86 -2.21 5.53
CA GLY A 103 25.19 -1.53 4.27
C GLY A 103 24.49 -2.10 3.02
N TYR A 104 24.05 -3.37 3.02
CA TYR A 104 23.25 -3.94 1.93
C TYR A 104 21.87 -3.29 1.81
N PHE A 105 21.19 -3.09 2.95
CA PHE A 105 19.83 -2.52 3.02
C PHE A 105 19.81 -1.00 2.80
N ASP A 106 20.97 -0.36 2.93
CA ASP A 106 21.17 1.03 2.54
C ASP A 106 21.47 1.12 1.02
N LEU A 107 22.41 0.32 0.49
CA LEU A 107 22.80 0.31 -0.94
C LEU A 107 21.62 0.00 -1.86
N HIS A 108 20.94 -1.09 -1.56
CA HIS A 108 19.85 -1.56 -2.39
C HIS A 108 18.58 -0.86 -1.91
N VAL A 109 18.04 0.01 -2.77
CA VAL A 109 16.78 0.75 -2.56
C VAL A 109 15.54 -0.19 -2.48
N THR A 110 15.79 -1.51 -2.43
CA THR A 110 14.94 -2.50 -1.75
C THR A 110 14.71 -2.10 -0.30
N SER A 111 13.77 -1.17 -0.10
CA SER A 111 13.26 -0.80 1.22
C SER A 111 12.92 -2.03 2.07
N THR A 112 12.81 -1.86 3.39
CA THR A 112 12.27 -2.86 4.33
C THR A 112 10.98 -3.50 3.77
N ALA A 113 10.12 -2.70 3.13
CA ALA A 113 8.90 -3.14 2.47
C ALA A 113 9.12 -3.99 1.20
N GLU A 114 10.20 -3.82 0.43
CA GLU A 114 10.51 -4.68 -0.72
C GLU A 114 11.07 -6.04 -0.30
N VAL A 115 11.89 -6.10 0.76
CA VAL A 115 12.32 -7.38 1.35
C VAL A 115 11.12 -8.14 1.93
N ILE A 116 10.19 -7.43 2.60
CA ILE A 116 8.89 -8.00 3.04
C ILE A 116 8.05 -8.45 1.83
N THR A 117 8.04 -7.68 0.74
CA THR A 117 7.39 -8.05 -0.53
C THR A 117 8.04 -9.28 -1.16
N SER A 118 9.35 -9.48 -0.98
CA SER A 118 10.06 -10.66 -1.48
C SER A 118 9.75 -11.92 -0.66
N VAL A 119 9.69 -11.81 0.67
CA VAL A 119 9.21 -12.89 1.55
C VAL A 119 7.75 -13.25 1.22
N SER A 120 6.87 -12.24 1.08
CA SER A 120 5.43 -12.43 0.88
C SER A 120 5.07 -12.74 -0.57
N ASN A 121 5.23 -11.77 -1.47
CA ASN A 121 4.63 -11.78 -2.79
C ASN A 121 5.50 -12.51 -3.83
N ASP A 122 6.82 -12.29 -3.86
CA ASP A 122 7.68 -12.99 -4.83
C ASP A 122 7.70 -14.50 -4.59
N SER A 123 7.71 -14.93 -3.32
CA SER A 123 7.56 -16.35 -2.98
C SER A 123 6.20 -16.92 -3.41
N LEU A 124 5.11 -16.13 -3.35
CA LEU A 124 3.78 -16.51 -3.85
C LEU A 124 3.71 -16.54 -5.39
N VAL A 125 4.43 -15.68 -6.10
CA VAL A 125 4.54 -15.70 -7.57
C VAL A 125 5.27 -16.97 -8.04
N ILE A 126 6.37 -17.32 -7.38
CA ILE A 126 7.10 -18.58 -7.63
C ILE A 126 6.24 -19.79 -7.29
N GLN A 127 5.48 -19.74 -6.19
CA GLN A 127 4.53 -20.77 -5.79
C GLN A 127 3.44 -20.98 -6.85
N ASP A 128 2.73 -19.92 -7.27
CA ASP A 128 1.68 -19.97 -8.30
C ASP A 128 2.20 -20.52 -9.64
N VAL A 129 3.42 -20.15 -10.02
CA VAL A 129 4.08 -20.72 -11.20
C VAL A 129 4.30 -22.22 -11.06
N LEU A 130 4.85 -22.69 -9.94
CA LEU A 130 5.11 -24.12 -9.71
C LEU A 130 3.82 -24.93 -9.55
N SER A 131 2.81 -24.42 -8.85
CA SER A 131 1.59 -25.17 -8.55
C SER A 131 0.51 -25.10 -9.63
N GLU A 132 0.44 -24.02 -10.41
CA GLU A 132 -0.62 -23.82 -11.41
C GLU A 132 -0.08 -23.60 -12.83
N LYS A 133 0.90 -22.71 -13.05
CA LYS A 133 1.28 -22.31 -14.42
C LYS A 133 2.13 -23.36 -15.14
N VAL A 134 3.03 -24.06 -14.43
CA VAL A 134 3.82 -25.18 -14.96
C VAL A 134 2.93 -26.37 -15.37
N PRO A 135 2.06 -26.94 -14.51
CA PRO A 135 1.13 -28.00 -14.94
C PRO A 135 0.26 -27.58 -16.12
N ASN A 136 -0.35 -26.38 -16.07
CA ASN A 136 -1.16 -25.89 -17.20
C ASN A 136 -0.34 -25.75 -18.50
N PHE A 137 0.94 -25.36 -18.44
CA PHE A 137 1.79 -25.32 -19.63
C PHE A 137 2.11 -26.73 -20.16
N LEU A 138 2.46 -27.67 -19.29
CA LEU A 138 2.74 -29.06 -19.64
C LEU A 138 1.51 -29.76 -20.24
N MET A 139 0.33 -29.58 -19.63
CA MET A 139 -0.95 -30.07 -20.12
C MET A 139 -1.28 -29.48 -21.50
N ASN A 140 -1.16 -28.15 -21.69
CA ASN A 140 -1.43 -27.51 -22.98
C ASN A 140 -0.43 -27.92 -24.07
N ALA A 141 0.86 -28.06 -23.75
CA ALA A 141 1.88 -28.50 -24.68
C ALA A 141 1.68 -29.98 -25.08
N SER A 142 1.39 -30.85 -24.10
CA SER A 142 1.03 -32.25 -24.33
C SER A 142 -0.24 -32.37 -25.18
N MET A 143 -1.26 -31.56 -24.90
CA MET A 143 -2.50 -31.52 -25.70
C MET A 143 -2.22 -31.07 -27.14
N PHE A 144 -1.37 -30.06 -27.36
CA PHE A 144 -0.93 -29.67 -28.71
C PHE A 144 -0.27 -30.86 -29.43
N PHE A 145 0.81 -31.43 -28.88
CA PHE A 145 1.54 -32.52 -29.54
C PHE A 145 0.68 -33.77 -29.74
N GLY A 146 -0.13 -34.14 -28.74
CA GLY A 146 -1.04 -35.29 -28.82
C GLY A 146 -2.15 -35.11 -29.86
N CYS A 147 -2.76 -33.92 -29.94
CA CYS A 147 -3.74 -33.60 -30.97
C CYS A 147 -3.15 -33.65 -32.39
N TYR A 148 -1.95 -33.11 -32.61
CA TYR A 148 -1.33 -33.20 -33.94
C TYR A 148 -0.88 -34.64 -34.26
N LEU A 149 -0.30 -35.37 -33.31
CA LEU A 149 0.09 -36.78 -33.49
C LEU A 149 -1.11 -37.65 -33.87
N VAL A 150 -2.21 -37.58 -33.11
CA VAL A 150 -3.45 -38.30 -33.41
C VAL A 150 -4.06 -37.82 -34.74
N GLY A 151 -4.02 -36.51 -35.03
CA GLY A 151 -4.45 -35.94 -36.31
C GLY A 151 -3.73 -36.52 -37.52
N PHE A 152 -2.39 -36.61 -37.46
CA PHE A 152 -1.57 -37.20 -38.52
C PHE A 152 -1.81 -38.72 -38.65
N LEU A 153 -1.88 -39.45 -37.53
CA LEU A 153 -2.15 -40.89 -37.53
C LEU A 153 -3.53 -41.25 -38.09
N MET A 154 -4.54 -40.39 -37.88
CA MET A 154 -5.91 -40.62 -38.35
C MET A 154 -6.13 -40.25 -39.82
N LEU A 155 -5.63 -39.09 -40.27
CA LEU A 155 -5.85 -38.63 -41.65
C LEU A 155 -4.78 -37.61 -42.08
N TRP A 156 -3.53 -38.06 -42.22
CA TRP A 156 -2.36 -37.24 -42.55
C TRP A 156 -2.57 -36.20 -43.65
N ARG A 157 -3.32 -36.53 -44.72
CA ARG A 157 -3.65 -35.59 -45.81
C ARG A 157 -4.41 -34.36 -45.33
N LEU A 158 -5.39 -34.54 -44.43
CA LEU A 158 -6.14 -33.44 -43.82
C LEU A 158 -5.29 -32.70 -42.77
N ALA A 159 -4.43 -33.43 -42.05
CA ALA A 159 -3.54 -32.83 -41.06
C ALA A 159 -2.47 -31.91 -41.66
N ILE A 160 -1.85 -32.29 -42.80
CA ILE A 160 -0.95 -31.40 -43.55
C ILE A 160 -1.69 -30.13 -43.99
N VAL A 161 -2.91 -30.27 -44.52
CA VAL A 161 -3.73 -29.12 -44.97
C VAL A 161 -4.14 -28.21 -43.81
N GLY A 162 -4.33 -28.76 -42.61
CA GLY A 162 -4.67 -27.98 -41.41
C GLY A 162 -3.48 -27.34 -40.69
N PHE A 163 -2.26 -27.85 -40.87
CA PHE A 163 -1.07 -27.43 -40.11
C PHE A 163 -0.68 -25.94 -40.27
N PRO A 164 -0.72 -25.31 -41.47
CA PRO A 164 -0.37 -23.88 -41.62
C PRO A 164 -1.22 -22.92 -40.78
N PHE A 165 -2.47 -23.31 -40.45
CA PHE A 165 -3.38 -22.44 -39.70
C PHE A 165 -2.97 -22.23 -38.23
N ILE A 166 -2.05 -23.05 -37.67
CA ILE A 166 -1.45 -22.82 -36.35
C ILE A 166 -0.87 -21.40 -36.25
N VAL A 167 -0.16 -20.96 -37.30
CA VAL A 167 0.49 -19.65 -37.34
C VAL A 167 -0.53 -18.52 -37.23
N ILE A 168 -1.68 -18.67 -37.90
CA ILE A 168 -2.77 -17.68 -37.91
C ILE A 168 -3.50 -17.63 -36.55
N LEU A 169 -3.58 -18.76 -35.83
CA LEU A 169 -4.12 -18.81 -34.46
C LEU A 169 -3.18 -18.19 -33.41
N VAL A 170 -1.87 -18.34 -33.56
CA VAL A 170 -0.88 -17.90 -32.55
C VAL A 170 -0.53 -16.41 -32.67
N ILE A 171 -0.42 -15.86 -33.89
CA ILE A 171 -0.01 -14.46 -34.11
C ILE A 171 -0.86 -13.43 -33.34
N PRO A 172 -2.21 -13.49 -33.35
CA PRO A 172 -3.04 -12.49 -32.65
C PRO A 172 -2.77 -12.44 -31.15
N GLY A 173 -2.60 -13.60 -30.50
CA GLY A 173 -2.31 -13.69 -29.06
C GLY A 173 -0.98 -13.05 -28.69
N LEU A 174 0.07 -13.28 -29.48
CA LEU A 174 1.41 -12.70 -29.25
C LEU A 174 1.44 -11.18 -29.46
N MET A 175 0.77 -10.68 -30.51
CA MET A 175 0.68 -9.23 -30.78
C MET A 175 -0.14 -8.50 -29.71
N TYR A 176 -1.23 -9.12 -29.25
CA TYR A 176 -2.10 -8.60 -28.20
C TYR A 176 -1.37 -8.47 -26.85
N GLY A 177 -0.63 -9.50 -26.42
CA GLY A 177 0.09 -9.49 -25.15
C GLY A 177 1.09 -8.33 -25.02
N ARG A 178 1.88 -8.09 -26.07
CA ARG A 178 2.86 -6.99 -26.10
C ARG A 178 2.21 -5.60 -26.09
N THR A 179 1.16 -5.40 -26.89
CA THR A 179 0.49 -4.10 -27.02
C THR A 179 -0.28 -3.70 -25.77
N LEU A 180 -0.94 -4.65 -25.09
CA LEU A 180 -1.59 -4.41 -23.80
C LEU A 180 -0.63 -3.88 -22.73
N MET A 181 0.53 -4.54 -22.54
CA MET A 181 1.44 -4.22 -21.44
C MET A 181 2.04 -2.81 -21.61
N GLY A 182 2.37 -2.41 -22.84
CA GLY A 182 2.86 -1.06 -23.14
C GLY A 182 1.82 0.05 -22.90
N LEU A 183 0.53 -0.23 -23.11
CA LEU A 183 -0.57 0.71 -22.82
C LEU A 183 -0.85 0.80 -21.32
N ALA A 184 -0.89 -0.33 -20.62
CA ALA A 184 -1.19 -0.39 -19.19
C ALA A 184 -0.18 0.40 -18.33
N ARG A 185 1.11 0.43 -18.71
CA ARG A 185 2.12 1.23 -18.00
C ARG A 185 1.85 2.73 -18.10
N LYS A 186 1.61 3.24 -19.32
CA LYS A 186 1.33 4.66 -19.57
C LYS A 186 0.05 5.15 -18.88
N ILE A 187 -0.98 4.32 -18.89
CA ILE A 187 -2.22 4.55 -18.12
C ILE A 187 -1.92 4.81 -16.62
N ARG A 188 -1.01 4.02 -16.04
CA ARG A 188 -0.65 4.10 -14.62
C ARG A 188 0.19 5.35 -14.32
N GLU A 189 1.14 5.69 -15.20
CA GLU A 189 1.96 6.91 -15.13
C GLU A 189 1.10 8.19 -15.14
N GLU A 190 0.08 8.23 -15.99
CA GLU A 190 -0.78 9.40 -16.19
C GLU A 190 -1.80 9.60 -15.06
N TYR A 191 -2.37 8.52 -14.52
CA TYR A 191 -3.27 8.64 -13.37
C TYR A 191 -2.60 9.22 -12.13
N ASN A 192 -1.32 8.89 -11.90
CA ASN A 192 -0.59 9.40 -10.74
C ASN A 192 -0.56 10.94 -10.68
N LYS A 193 -0.70 11.63 -11.83
CA LYS A 193 -0.83 13.09 -11.90
C LYS A 193 -2.19 13.56 -11.34
N ALA A 194 -3.28 12.90 -11.76
CA ALA A 194 -4.62 13.16 -11.21
C ALA A 194 -4.69 12.81 -9.72
N GLY A 195 -4.06 11.70 -9.31
CA GLY A 195 -3.90 11.31 -7.90
C GLY A 195 -3.31 12.43 -7.05
N THR A 196 -2.14 12.98 -7.45
CA THR A 196 -1.51 14.09 -6.72
C THR A 196 -2.36 15.36 -6.63
N ILE A 197 -3.20 15.66 -7.63
CA ILE A 197 -4.12 16.82 -7.60
C ILE A 197 -5.21 16.61 -6.55
N ALA A 198 -5.83 15.43 -6.49
CA ALA A 198 -6.83 15.11 -5.47
C ALA A 198 -6.21 15.05 -4.07
N GLU A 199 -5.02 14.46 -3.94
CA GLU A 199 -4.31 14.31 -2.67
C GLU A 199 -3.93 15.66 -2.04
N GLN A 200 -3.38 16.60 -2.83
CA GLN A 200 -3.07 17.95 -2.37
C GLN A 200 -4.33 18.76 -2.01
N ALA A 201 -5.43 18.58 -2.75
CA ALA A 201 -6.69 19.26 -2.45
C ALA A 201 -7.35 18.75 -1.15
N ILE A 202 -7.30 17.44 -0.91
CA ILE A 202 -7.89 16.82 0.28
C ILE A 202 -7.01 17.06 1.52
N SER A 203 -5.68 17.02 1.40
CA SER A 203 -4.78 17.36 2.52
C SER A 203 -4.88 18.85 2.92
N SER A 204 -5.13 19.73 1.93
CA SER A 204 -5.23 21.18 2.12
C SER A 204 -6.67 21.69 2.13
N ILE A 205 -7.66 20.84 2.47
CA ILE A 205 -9.09 21.11 2.25
C ILE A 205 -9.58 22.42 2.88
N ARG A 206 -9.07 22.79 4.06
CA ARG A 206 -9.40 24.06 4.74
C ARG A 206 -8.97 25.28 3.90
N THR A 207 -7.84 25.21 3.21
CA THR A 207 -7.40 26.24 2.25
C THR A 207 -8.27 26.26 0.99
N VAL A 208 -8.63 25.09 0.46
CA VAL A 208 -9.52 25.00 -0.72
C VAL A 208 -10.87 25.68 -0.42
N TYR A 209 -11.43 25.44 0.76
CA TYR A 209 -12.68 26.05 1.22
C TYR A 209 -12.58 27.55 1.53
N ALA A 210 -11.54 27.99 2.25
CA ALA A 210 -11.33 29.41 2.55
C ALA A 210 -11.12 30.27 1.28
N PHE A 211 -10.62 29.69 0.19
CA PHE A 211 -10.40 30.38 -1.10
C PHE A 211 -11.43 30.06 -2.19
N VAL A 212 -12.47 29.27 -1.89
CA VAL A 212 -13.54 28.85 -2.83
C VAL A 212 -12.98 28.19 -4.10
N GLY A 213 -11.99 27.30 -3.90
CA GLY A 213 -11.22 26.65 -4.95
C GLY A 213 -11.78 25.32 -5.47
N GLU A 214 -12.96 24.88 -5.01
CA GLU A 214 -13.51 23.55 -5.28
C GLU A 214 -13.71 23.31 -6.78
N SER A 215 -14.42 24.21 -7.46
CA SER A 215 -14.73 24.09 -8.90
C SER A 215 -13.47 24.12 -9.78
N LYS A 216 -12.46 24.93 -9.41
CA LYS A 216 -11.16 25.00 -10.09
C LYS A 216 -10.38 23.70 -9.95
N THR A 217 -10.43 23.10 -8.76
CA THR A 217 -9.82 21.80 -8.44
C THR A 217 -10.48 20.67 -9.23
N ILE A 218 -11.82 20.63 -9.28
CA ILE A 218 -12.58 19.63 -10.05
C ILE A 218 -12.25 19.73 -11.55
N ALA A 219 -12.15 20.94 -12.10
CA ALA A 219 -11.78 21.16 -13.51
C ALA A 219 -10.36 20.66 -13.83
N ALA A 220 -9.37 20.98 -12.98
CA ALA A 220 -8.00 20.50 -13.13
C ALA A 220 -7.90 18.96 -13.05
N TYR A 221 -8.64 18.36 -12.11
CA TYR A 221 -8.74 16.91 -11.95
C TYR A 221 -9.39 16.23 -13.18
N SER A 222 -10.49 16.80 -13.70
CA SER A 222 -11.16 16.32 -14.92
C SER A 222 -10.23 16.32 -16.14
N ALA A 223 -9.45 17.39 -16.32
CA ALA A 223 -8.49 17.53 -17.41
C ALA A 223 -7.33 16.53 -17.30
N ALA A 224 -6.80 16.30 -16.08
CA ALA A 224 -5.77 15.29 -15.84
C ALA A 224 -6.27 13.86 -16.15
N LEU A 225 -7.54 13.56 -15.86
CA LEU A 225 -8.14 12.27 -16.17
C LEU A 225 -8.33 12.01 -17.69
N ASP A 226 -8.55 13.04 -18.52
CA ASP A 226 -8.83 12.87 -19.96
C ASP A 226 -7.69 12.24 -20.75
N PHE A 227 -6.43 12.52 -20.42
CA PHE A 227 -5.31 11.93 -21.16
C PHE A 227 -5.21 10.42 -20.89
N SER A 228 -5.37 10.02 -19.63
CA SER A 228 -5.40 8.60 -19.26
C SER A 228 -6.65 7.89 -19.81
N VAL A 229 -7.78 8.61 -19.96
CA VAL A 229 -9.01 8.08 -20.57
C VAL A 229 -8.79 7.72 -22.05
N LYS A 230 -8.03 8.55 -22.79
CA LYS A 230 -7.65 8.31 -24.19
C LYS A 230 -6.72 7.09 -24.35
N LEU A 231 -5.88 6.81 -23.34
CA LEU A 231 -5.07 5.59 -23.31
C LEU A 231 -5.92 4.36 -23.00
N GLY A 232 -6.89 4.49 -22.08
CA GLY A 232 -7.88 3.44 -21.77
C GLY A 232 -8.71 3.02 -22.99
N LEU A 233 -9.14 3.96 -23.84
CA LEU A 233 -9.81 3.64 -25.11
C LEU A 233 -8.96 2.74 -26.02
N LYS A 234 -7.66 3.06 -26.17
CA LYS A 234 -6.74 2.25 -27.01
C LYS A 234 -6.56 0.85 -26.44
N GLN A 235 -6.53 0.70 -25.11
CA GLN A 235 -6.49 -0.60 -24.45
C GLN A 235 -7.79 -1.41 -24.68
N GLY A 236 -8.95 -0.75 -24.61
CA GLY A 236 -10.25 -1.35 -24.89
C GLY A 236 -10.40 -1.84 -26.34
N LEU A 237 -9.98 -1.03 -27.31
CA LEU A 237 -10.01 -1.40 -28.73
C LEU A 237 -9.08 -2.59 -29.03
N ALA A 238 -7.87 -2.61 -28.44
CA ALA A 238 -6.94 -3.74 -28.57
C ALA A 238 -7.52 -5.05 -27.98
N LYS A 239 -8.22 -4.96 -26.83
CA LYS A 239 -8.95 -6.08 -26.22
C LYS A 239 -10.09 -6.58 -27.11
N GLY A 240 -10.88 -5.68 -27.69
CA GLY A 240 -11.96 -6.03 -28.63
C GLY A 240 -11.44 -6.76 -29.87
N LEU A 241 -10.40 -6.21 -30.52
CA LEU A 241 -9.80 -6.80 -31.72
C LEU A 241 -9.23 -8.20 -31.45
N ALA A 242 -8.55 -8.39 -30.30
CA ALA A 242 -7.99 -9.67 -29.90
C ALA A 242 -9.09 -10.72 -29.61
N ILE A 243 -10.17 -10.35 -28.91
CA ILE A 243 -11.29 -11.27 -28.68
C ILE A 243 -11.97 -11.64 -30.01
N GLY A 244 -12.15 -10.68 -30.92
CA GLY A 244 -12.70 -10.91 -32.26
C GLY A 244 -11.83 -11.82 -33.14
N SER A 245 -10.51 -11.81 -32.96
CA SER A 245 -9.58 -12.65 -33.72
C SER A 245 -9.80 -14.16 -33.54
N ASN A 246 -10.46 -14.58 -32.45
CA ASN A 246 -10.90 -15.97 -32.28
C ASN A 246 -11.86 -16.44 -33.39
N GLY A 247 -12.48 -15.53 -34.15
CA GLY A 247 -13.25 -15.86 -35.36
C GLY A 247 -12.48 -16.64 -36.42
N VAL A 248 -11.14 -16.57 -36.41
CA VAL A 248 -10.25 -17.41 -37.24
C VAL A 248 -10.52 -18.90 -37.02
N VAL A 249 -10.87 -19.32 -35.81
CA VAL A 249 -11.21 -20.73 -35.48
C VAL A 249 -12.39 -21.21 -36.33
N PHE A 250 -13.43 -20.39 -36.53
CA PHE A 250 -14.58 -20.74 -37.36
C PHE A 250 -14.24 -20.76 -38.86
N ALA A 251 -13.35 -19.88 -39.32
CA ALA A 251 -12.86 -19.91 -40.70
C ALA A 251 -12.07 -21.19 -40.99
N ILE A 252 -11.22 -21.63 -40.05
CA ILE A 252 -10.50 -22.91 -40.12
C ILE A 252 -11.49 -24.07 -40.13
N TRP A 253 -12.47 -24.10 -39.21
CA TRP A 253 -13.50 -25.15 -39.18
C TRP A 253 -14.29 -25.25 -40.50
N SER A 254 -14.66 -24.12 -41.10
CA SER A 254 -15.35 -24.07 -42.40
C SER A 254 -14.48 -24.67 -43.51
N PHE A 255 -13.22 -24.23 -43.62
CA PHE A 255 -12.28 -24.73 -44.63
C PHE A 255 -11.96 -26.23 -44.45
N MET A 256 -11.73 -26.67 -43.21
CA MET A 256 -11.46 -28.07 -42.88
C MET A 256 -12.67 -28.96 -43.15
N SER A 257 -13.90 -28.45 -42.96
CA SER A 257 -15.13 -29.16 -43.32
C SER A 257 -15.31 -29.26 -44.84
N TYR A 258 -14.97 -28.20 -45.59
CA TYR A 258 -15.04 -28.18 -47.06
C TYR A 258 -14.00 -29.10 -47.73
N TYR A 259 -12.74 -29.08 -47.28
CA TYR A 259 -11.72 -30.01 -47.77
C TYR A 259 -12.00 -31.44 -47.31
N GLY A 260 -12.47 -31.58 -46.06
CA GLY A 260 -12.89 -32.85 -45.47
C GLY A 260 -14.02 -33.53 -46.23
N SER A 261 -15.08 -32.81 -46.61
CA SER A 261 -16.20 -33.37 -47.38
C SER A 261 -15.76 -33.86 -48.76
N ARG A 262 -14.88 -33.14 -49.47
CA ARG A 262 -14.25 -33.63 -50.70
C ARG A 262 -13.46 -34.93 -50.48
N MET A 263 -12.75 -35.08 -49.37
CA MET A 263 -12.05 -36.33 -49.06
C MET A 263 -12.99 -37.50 -48.69
N VAL A 264 -14.17 -37.22 -48.11
CA VAL A 264 -15.22 -38.23 -47.97
C VAL A 264 -15.73 -38.67 -49.35
N MET A 265 -16.08 -37.71 -50.22
CA MET A 265 -16.67 -37.96 -51.54
C MET A 265 -15.73 -38.65 -52.53
N TYR A 266 -14.46 -38.24 -52.60
CA TYR A 266 -13.53 -38.66 -53.66
C TYR A 266 -12.39 -39.57 -53.18
N HIS A 267 -12.17 -39.70 -51.87
CA HIS A 267 -11.06 -40.48 -51.30
C HIS A 267 -11.49 -41.48 -50.22
N ASN A 268 -12.80 -41.76 -50.10
CA ASN A 268 -13.37 -42.76 -49.20
C ASN A 268 -12.98 -42.57 -47.71
N ALA A 269 -12.72 -41.31 -47.31
CA ALA A 269 -12.50 -40.97 -45.91
C ALA A 269 -13.82 -41.04 -45.13
N ARG A 270 -13.79 -41.40 -43.84
CA ARG A 270 -15.00 -41.45 -43.01
C ARG A 270 -15.25 -40.11 -42.30
N GLY A 271 -16.51 -39.68 -42.25
CA GLY A 271 -16.91 -38.36 -41.72
C GLY A 271 -16.52 -38.11 -40.25
N GLY A 272 -16.62 -39.13 -39.39
CA GLY A 272 -16.16 -39.05 -37.99
C GLY A 272 -14.64 -38.94 -37.86
N THR A 273 -13.88 -39.47 -38.82
CA THR A 273 -12.42 -39.28 -38.89
C THR A 273 -12.08 -37.85 -39.28
N VAL A 274 -12.77 -37.30 -40.28
CA VAL A 274 -12.62 -35.90 -40.70
C VAL A 274 -12.95 -34.94 -39.55
N PHE A 275 -14.06 -35.16 -38.84
CA PHE A 275 -14.44 -34.34 -37.68
C PHE A 275 -13.35 -34.35 -36.60
N ALA A 276 -12.89 -35.53 -36.16
CA ALA A 276 -11.94 -35.65 -35.06
C ALA A 276 -10.56 -35.05 -35.39
N VAL A 277 -10.13 -35.09 -36.66
CA VAL A 277 -8.90 -34.42 -37.12
C VAL A 277 -9.07 -32.90 -37.14
N GLY A 278 -10.21 -32.38 -37.62
CA GLY A 278 -10.54 -30.96 -37.51
C GLY A 278 -10.60 -30.46 -36.06
N ALA A 279 -11.24 -31.24 -35.18
CA ALA A 279 -11.33 -30.97 -33.75
C ALA A 279 -9.95 -30.93 -33.09
N SER A 280 -9.10 -31.94 -33.38
CA SER A 280 -7.74 -32.00 -32.83
C SER A 280 -6.90 -30.79 -33.24
N ILE A 281 -6.99 -30.37 -34.51
CA ILE A 281 -6.24 -29.22 -35.04
C ILE A 281 -6.72 -27.90 -34.40
N ALA A 282 -8.03 -27.71 -34.26
CA ALA A 282 -8.59 -26.52 -33.60
C ALA A 282 -8.25 -26.49 -32.09
N VAL A 283 -8.45 -27.59 -31.38
CA VAL A 283 -8.18 -27.69 -29.93
C VAL A 283 -6.69 -27.59 -29.64
N GLY A 284 -5.83 -28.28 -30.40
CA GLY A 284 -4.37 -28.21 -30.27
C GLY A 284 -3.84 -26.79 -30.55
N GLY A 285 -4.30 -26.14 -31.62
CA GLY A 285 -3.93 -24.75 -31.93
C GLY A 285 -4.32 -23.76 -30.82
N LEU A 286 -5.49 -23.92 -30.22
CA LEU A 286 -5.92 -23.13 -29.06
C LEU A 286 -5.13 -23.46 -27.79
N ALA A 287 -4.80 -24.73 -27.55
CA ALA A 287 -3.97 -25.15 -26.42
C ALA A 287 -2.57 -24.54 -26.48
N LEU A 288 -1.95 -24.48 -27.67
CA LEU A 288 -0.66 -23.79 -27.85
C LEU A 288 -0.76 -22.29 -27.50
N GLY A 289 -1.83 -21.61 -27.93
CA GLY A 289 -2.08 -20.21 -27.57
C GLY A 289 -2.27 -20.01 -26.06
N ALA A 290 -3.01 -20.90 -25.40
CA ALA A 290 -3.19 -20.88 -23.95
C ALA A 290 -1.87 -21.14 -23.20
N GLY A 291 -1.09 -22.14 -23.62
CA GLY A 291 0.23 -22.44 -23.06
C GLY A 291 1.20 -21.26 -23.21
N LEU A 292 1.27 -20.63 -24.38
CA LEU A 292 2.11 -19.45 -24.61
C LEU A 292 1.73 -18.25 -23.71
N SER A 293 0.47 -18.13 -23.28
CA SER A 293 0.06 -17.08 -22.35
C SER A 293 0.69 -17.22 -20.95
N ASN A 294 1.07 -18.43 -20.53
CA ASN A 294 1.72 -18.69 -19.24
C ASN A 294 3.19 -18.24 -19.20
N VAL A 295 3.84 -18.07 -20.35
CA VAL A 295 5.28 -17.70 -20.45
C VAL A 295 5.57 -16.35 -19.77
N LYS A 296 4.58 -15.44 -19.69
CA LYS A 296 4.70 -14.20 -18.91
C LYS A 296 4.99 -14.48 -17.43
N TYR A 297 4.22 -15.37 -16.81
CA TYR A 297 4.39 -15.71 -15.39
C TYR A 297 5.72 -16.42 -15.15
N PHE A 298 6.19 -17.25 -16.09
CA PHE A 298 7.53 -17.83 -16.02
C PHE A 298 8.62 -16.75 -16.00
N SER A 299 8.51 -15.70 -16.82
CA SER A 299 9.44 -14.58 -16.78
C SER A 299 9.39 -13.81 -15.46
N GLU A 300 8.19 -13.59 -14.91
CA GLU A 300 8.01 -12.90 -13.63
C GLU A 300 8.55 -13.72 -12.44
N ALA A 301 8.32 -15.03 -12.41
CA ALA A 301 8.86 -15.94 -11.41
C ALA A 301 10.37 -16.20 -11.57
N CYS A 302 10.93 -16.16 -12.78
CA CYS A 302 12.37 -16.17 -12.99
C CYS A 302 13.02 -14.91 -12.42
N ALA A 303 12.49 -13.71 -12.70
CA ALA A 303 13.02 -12.46 -12.15
C ALA A 303 12.87 -12.36 -10.62
N ALA A 304 11.75 -12.84 -10.06
CA ALA A 304 11.55 -12.98 -8.61
C ALA A 304 12.52 -14.00 -7.99
N GLY A 305 12.69 -15.14 -8.65
CA GLY A 305 13.62 -16.19 -8.26
C GLY A 305 15.07 -15.73 -8.32
N GLU A 306 15.44 -14.90 -9.30
CA GLU A 306 16.76 -14.33 -9.46
C GLU A 306 17.09 -13.35 -8.33
N ARG A 307 16.21 -12.38 -8.01
CA ARG A 307 16.35 -11.50 -6.83
C ARG A 307 16.53 -12.30 -5.52
N ILE A 308 15.67 -13.29 -5.29
CA ILE A 308 15.74 -14.13 -4.08
C ILE A 308 17.04 -14.96 -4.06
N MET A 309 17.47 -15.49 -5.21
CA MET A 309 18.68 -16.30 -5.35
C MET A 309 19.97 -15.48 -5.22
N GLU A 310 19.96 -14.22 -5.67
CA GLU A 310 21.06 -13.27 -5.50
C GLU A 310 21.36 -13.09 -4.01
N VAL A 311 20.35 -12.76 -3.19
CA VAL A 311 20.50 -12.63 -1.73
C VAL A 311 20.92 -13.95 -1.08
N ILE A 312 20.35 -15.09 -1.51
CA ILE A 312 20.71 -16.42 -0.97
C ILE A 312 22.16 -16.84 -1.31
N ARG A 313 22.75 -16.30 -2.40
CA ARG A 313 24.14 -16.57 -2.79
C ARG A 313 25.13 -15.49 -2.32
N ARG A 314 24.65 -14.29 -1.97
CA ARG A 314 25.46 -13.17 -1.50
C ARG A 314 26.05 -13.47 -0.11
N VAL A 315 27.32 -13.85 -0.09
CA VAL A 315 28.13 -13.80 1.12
C VAL A 315 28.39 -12.32 1.44
N PRO A 316 28.03 -11.81 2.64
CA PRO A 316 28.33 -10.44 3.03
C PRO A 316 29.85 -10.26 3.23
N LYS A 317 30.33 -9.00 3.19
CA LYS A 317 31.71 -8.69 3.60
C LYS A 317 31.82 -8.71 5.13
N ILE A 318 30.83 -8.13 5.81
CA ILE A 318 30.72 -8.10 7.26
C ILE A 318 29.83 -9.27 7.70
N ASP A 319 30.43 -10.45 7.89
CA ASP A 319 29.70 -11.68 8.21
C ASP A 319 29.62 -11.96 9.71
N LEU A 320 28.41 -12.26 10.19
CA LEU A 320 28.12 -12.64 11.57
C LEU A 320 28.29 -14.14 11.85
N GLU A 321 28.26 -14.99 10.83
CA GLU A 321 28.56 -16.42 10.98
C GLU A 321 30.07 -16.70 10.90
N ASN A 322 30.91 -15.70 10.61
CA ASN A 322 32.36 -15.89 10.68
C ASN A 322 32.86 -15.85 12.14
N MET A 323 33.61 -16.89 12.51
CA MET A 323 34.25 -17.06 13.82
C MET A 323 35.75 -16.70 13.79
N GLU A 324 36.30 -16.41 12.61
CA GLU A 324 37.67 -15.93 12.44
C GLU A 324 37.78 -14.47 12.90
N GLY A 325 38.60 -14.22 13.92
CA GLY A 325 38.87 -12.90 14.47
C GLY A 325 39.46 -12.99 15.87
N GLU A 326 40.12 -11.93 16.31
CA GLU A 326 40.72 -11.82 17.63
C GLU A 326 39.67 -11.50 18.72
N ILE A 327 39.91 -12.01 19.93
CA ILE A 327 39.11 -11.80 21.14
C ILE A 327 40.05 -11.21 22.19
N LEU A 328 39.73 -10.02 22.71
CA LEU A 328 40.56 -9.38 23.74
C LEU A 328 40.13 -9.84 25.13
N GLU A 329 41.05 -10.40 25.92
CA GLU A 329 40.76 -10.88 27.28
C GLU A 329 40.39 -9.74 28.25
N ASN A 330 40.92 -8.53 28.04
CA ASN A 330 40.69 -7.37 28.89
C ASN A 330 40.45 -6.11 28.06
N VAL A 331 39.21 -5.61 28.07
CA VAL A 331 38.79 -4.38 27.37
C VAL A 331 38.72 -3.22 28.36
N ARG A 332 39.44 -2.13 28.07
CA ARG A 332 39.35 -0.83 28.77
C ARG A 332 38.26 0.05 28.15
N GLY A 333 38.03 -0.07 26.84
CA GLY A 333 37.00 0.66 26.11
C GLY A 333 37.43 2.03 25.59
N GLU A 334 38.72 2.25 25.32
CA GLU A 334 39.18 3.40 24.54
C GLU A 334 38.83 3.20 23.06
N VAL A 335 38.21 4.21 22.43
CA VAL A 335 37.81 4.15 21.01
C VAL A 335 38.47 5.29 20.24
N GLU A 336 39.03 5.00 19.07
CA GLU A 336 39.77 5.98 18.28
C GLU A 336 39.46 5.83 16.79
N PHE A 337 38.90 6.88 16.20
CA PHE A 337 38.77 7.07 14.75
C PHE A 337 40.00 7.85 14.27
N LYS A 338 40.76 7.29 13.34
CA LYS A 338 41.94 7.92 12.73
C LYS A 338 41.68 8.17 11.25
N HIS A 339 41.62 9.45 10.85
CA HIS A 339 41.51 9.87 9.46
C HIS A 339 40.38 9.16 8.69
N ALA A 340 39.26 8.91 9.38
CA ALA A 340 38.21 8.04 8.87
C ALA A 340 37.44 8.71 7.73
N GLU A 341 37.48 8.11 6.55
CA GLU A 341 36.67 8.49 5.41
C GLU A 341 35.47 7.55 5.29
N PHE A 342 34.27 8.11 5.11
CA PHE A 342 33.05 7.33 4.94
C PHE A 342 31.98 8.10 4.17
N ALA A 343 31.40 7.45 3.16
CA ALA A 343 30.10 7.79 2.59
C ALA A 343 29.15 6.63 2.83
N TYR A 344 27.86 6.89 3.09
CA TYR A 344 26.90 5.79 3.12
C TYR A 344 26.89 5.10 1.75
N PRO A 345 26.95 3.76 1.68
CA PRO A 345 26.95 3.04 0.41
C PRO A 345 25.74 3.34 -0.51
N SER A 346 24.64 3.86 0.05
CA SER A 346 23.45 4.36 -0.66
C SER A 346 23.65 5.68 -1.42
N ARG A 347 24.66 6.48 -1.04
CA ARG A 347 24.98 7.81 -1.58
C ARG A 347 26.50 8.00 -1.61
N PRO A 348 27.27 7.23 -2.43
CA PRO A 348 28.74 7.25 -2.39
C PRO A 348 29.36 8.62 -2.69
N GLU A 349 28.72 9.43 -3.54
CA GLU A 349 29.10 10.82 -3.83
C GLU A 349 28.95 11.76 -2.61
N SER A 350 28.15 11.36 -1.61
CA SER A 350 27.83 12.14 -0.41
C SER A 350 28.70 11.69 0.76
N ILE A 351 29.98 12.06 0.72
CA ILE A 351 30.93 11.82 1.80
C ILE A 351 30.38 12.44 3.11
N ILE A 352 30.15 11.58 4.11
CA ILE A 352 29.63 11.93 5.44
C ILE A 352 30.78 12.30 6.38
N PHE A 353 31.87 11.55 6.28
CA PHE A 353 33.12 11.77 6.98
C PHE A 353 34.25 11.87 5.96
N ASN A 354 34.96 12.98 5.99
CA ASN A 354 36.18 13.23 5.21
C ASN A 354 37.26 13.59 6.24
N ASP A 355 38.34 12.82 6.32
CA ASP A 355 39.38 12.94 7.34
C ASP A 355 38.84 13.01 8.80
N PHE A 356 37.83 12.21 9.14
CA PHE A 356 37.20 12.27 10.46
C PHE A 356 38.07 11.59 11.52
N SER A 357 38.65 12.41 12.40
CA SER A 357 39.44 11.96 13.55
C SER A 357 38.75 12.30 14.87
N LEU A 358 38.46 11.28 15.69
CA LEU A 358 37.80 11.42 16.99
C LEU A 358 38.34 10.37 17.97
N LYS A 359 38.91 10.82 19.09
CA LYS A 359 39.40 9.96 20.17
C LYS A 359 38.48 10.06 21.39
N ILE A 360 38.07 8.90 21.91
CA ILE A 360 37.11 8.72 22.99
C ILE A 360 37.83 7.96 24.11
N PRO A 361 38.28 8.65 25.18
CA PRO A 361 39.02 8.01 26.26
C PRO A 361 38.18 6.98 27.02
N ALA A 362 38.83 5.91 27.49
CA ALA A 362 38.19 4.88 28.32
C ALA A 362 37.47 5.50 29.54
N GLY A 363 36.20 5.13 29.74
CA GLY A 363 35.38 5.60 30.86
C GLY A 363 34.89 7.06 30.78
N ARG A 364 35.01 7.73 29.62
CA ARG A 364 34.44 9.07 29.37
C ARG A 364 33.12 9.03 28.59
N THR A 365 32.39 10.14 28.63
CA THR A 365 31.07 10.29 28.00
C THR A 365 31.15 11.29 26.85
N VAL A 366 31.37 10.81 25.62
CA VAL A 366 31.46 11.67 24.43
C VAL A 366 30.09 11.82 23.80
N ALA A 367 29.61 13.04 23.61
CA ALA A 367 28.34 13.33 22.95
C ALA A 367 28.50 13.74 21.48
N LEU A 368 27.38 13.77 20.75
CA LEU A 368 27.27 14.17 19.35
C LEU A 368 25.94 14.95 19.14
N VAL A 369 25.99 16.17 18.57
CA VAL A 369 24.85 17.13 18.44
C VAL A 369 24.84 17.85 17.08
N GLY A 370 23.66 17.95 16.46
CA GLY A 370 23.34 18.64 15.20
C GLY A 370 22.00 18.14 14.62
N GLY A 371 21.76 18.23 13.30
CA GLY A 371 20.51 17.82 12.58
C GLY A 371 20.18 16.29 12.51
N SER A 372 19.87 15.64 11.34
CA SER A 372 19.48 14.18 11.19
C SER A 372 20.03 13.32 9.97
N GLY A 373 21.35 12.96 9.89
CA GLY A 373 22.07 12.24 8.77
C GLY A 373 23.62 12.44 8.46
N SER A 374 24.21 13.65 8.24
CA SER A 374 25.67 14.02 8.04
C SER A 374 26.71 13.79 9.18
N GLY A 375 26.67 12.67 9.92
CA GLY A 375 27.56 12.42 11.07
C GLY A 375 26.90 11.60 12.18
N LYS A 376 26.62 12.19 13.36
CA LYS A 376 26.05 11.57 14.60
C LYS A 376 25.89 10.03 14.57
N SER A 377 24.74 9.48 14.12
CA SER A 377 24.41 8.04 14.20
C SER A 377 25.29 7.14 13.33
N THR A 378 26.00 7.71 12.37
CA THR A 378 27.06 7.04 11.59
C THR A 378 28.24 6.64 12.48
N VAL A 379 28.57 7.39 13.54
CA VAL A 379 29.63 7.02 14.50
C VAL A 379 29.25 5.74 15.25
N ILE A 380 28.01 5.66 15.74
CA ILE A 380 27.46 4.47 16.42
C ILE A 380 27.34 3.28 15.46
N ALA A 381 27.05 3.52 14.19
CA ALA A 381 26.94 2.49 13.16
C ALA A 381 28.30 1.91 12.73
N LEU A 382 29.30 2.76 12.51
CA LEU A 382 30.68 2.34 12.23
C LEU A 382 31.30 1.59 13.41
N LEU A 383 31.09 2.05 14.64
CA LEU A 383 31.64 1.41 15.83
C LEU A 383 31.03 0.02 16.11
N GLN A 384 29.74 -0.17 15.87
CA GLN A 384 29.12 -1.51 15.89
C GLN A 384 29.48 -2.37 14.66
N ARG A 385 30.31 -1.84 13.75
CA ARG A 385 30.69 -2.43 12.47
C ARG A 385 29.46 -2.91 11.70
N PHE A 386 28.51 -2.00 11.48
CA PHE A 386 27.40 -2.17 10.53
C PHE A 386 27.84 -1.84 9.09
N TYR A 387 28.94 -1.09 8.97
CA TYR A 387 29.65 -0.67 7.77
C TYR A 387 31.14 -0.62 8.15
N ASP A 388 32.04 -0.84 7.19
CA ASP A 388 33.48 -0.56 7.32
C ASP A 388 33.78 0.84 6.73
N PRO A 389 34.82 1.57 7.19
CA PRO A 389 35.23 2.84 6.58
C PRO A 389 35.79 2.66 5.15
N LEU A 390 35.79 3.73 4.36
CA LEU A 390 36.40 3.79 3.01
C LEU A 390 37.90 4.03 3.07
N GLY A 391 38.36 4.79 4.08
CA GLY A 391 39.74 5.13 4.35
C GLY A 391 39.94 5.45 5.84
N GLY A 392 41.19 5.45 6.29
CA GLY A 392 41.51 5.54 7.73
C GLY A 392 41.22 4.25 8.49
N GLU A 393 41.33 4.31 9.83
CA GLU A 393 41.13 3.16 10.72
C GLU A 393 40.24 3.50 11.92
N ILE A 394 39.54 2.50 12.44
CA ILE A 394 38.78 2.59 13.71
C ILE A 394 39.34 1.54 14.66
N LEU A 395 39.73 1.97 15.85
CA LEU A 395 40.43 1.16 16.85
C LEU A 395 39.64 1.08 18.16
N LEU A 396 39.67 -0.09 18.78
CA LEU A 396 39.23 -0.39 20.13
C LEU A 396 40.45 -0.83 20.96
N ASP A 397 40.78 -0.10 22.02
CA ASP A 397 41.96 -0.33 22.87
C ASP A 397 43.29 -0.48 22.11
N GLY A 398 43.39 0.16 20.92
CA GLY A 398 44.56 0.12 20.05
C GLY A 398 44.56 -1.02 19.00
N VAL A 399 43.57 -1.91 19.02
CA VAL A 399 43.37 -2.95 17.99
C VAL A 399 42.29 -2.50 16.99
N THR A 400 42.52 -2.67 15.70
CA THR A 400 41.59 -2.25 14.65
C THR A 400 40.35 -3.17 14.61
N ILE A 401 39.15 -2.60 14.47
CA ILE A 401 37.88 -3.36 14.60
C ILE A 401 37.59 -4.33 13.44
N ASP A 402 38.40 -4.29 12.39
CA ASP A 402 38.38 -5.21 11.25
C ASP A 402 38.82 -6.63 11.64
N LYS A 403 39.81 -6.74 12.54
CA LYS A 403 40.44 -7.99 13.02
C LYS A 403 39.69 -8.66 14.17
N LEU A 404 38.86 -7.91 14.89
CA LEU A 404 38.12 -8.41 16.05
C LEU A 404 36.91 -9.26 15.63
N GLN A 405 36.66 -10.37 16.32
CA GLN A 405 35.54 -11.26 16.02
C GLN A 405 34.20 -10.53 16.21
N LEU A 406 33.40 -10.39 15.14
CA LEU A 406 32.24 -9.50 15.11
C LEU A 406 31.18 -9.78 16.19
N LYS A 407 30.88 -11.06 16.46
CA LYS A 407 29.93 -11.48 17.49
C LYS A 407 30.43 -11.14 18.90
N TRP A 408 31.74 -11.24 19.15
CA TRP A 408 32.36 -10.80 20.39
C TRP A 408 32.43 -9.27 20.50
N LEU A 409 32.83 -8.56 19.44
CA LEU A 409 32.87 -7.09 19.41
C LEU A 409 31.50 -6.50 19.78
N ARG A 410 30.42 -6.98 19.16
CA ARG A 410 29.05 -6.57 19.49
C ARG A 410 28.59 -7.04 20.87
N SER A 411 29.17 -8.09 21.46
CA SER A 411 28.86 -8.47 22.85
C SER A 411 29.31 -7.40 23.86
N GLN A 412 30.43 -6.71 23.60
CA GLN A 412 30.99 -5.68 24.47
C GLN A 412 30.22 -4.35 24.43
N MET A 413 29.23 -4.21 23.54
CA MET A 413 28.48 -2.98 23.28
C MET A 413 26.99 -3.10 23.65
N GLY A 414 26.47 -2.13 24.39
CA GLY A 414 25.04 -1.97 24.64
C GLY A 414 24.47 -0.81 23.84
N LEU A 415 23.42 -1.05 23.03
CA LEU A 415 22.74 -0.02 22.25
C LEU A 415 21.38 0.33 22.88
N VAL A 416 21.13 1.63 23.07
CA VAL A 416 19.81 2.19 23.38
C VAL A 416 19.46 3.17 22.26
N SER A 417 18.49 2.78 21.43
CA SER A 417 18.05 3.53 20.25
C SER A 417 17.02 4.62 20.58
N GLN A 418 16.85 5.56 19.65
CA GLN A 418 15.92 6.69 19.73
C GLN A 418 14.47 6.20 19.91
N GLU A 419 14.08 5.25 19.07
CA GLU A 419 12.84 4.50 19.22
C GLU A 419 13.14 3.12 19.85
N PRO A 420 12.52 2.79 21.00
CA PRO A 420 12.71 1.51 21.67
C PRO A 420 11.88 0.41 21.01
N ALA A 421 12.51 -0.32 20.08
CA ALA A 421 11.96 -1.55 19.53
C ALA A 421 11.65 -2.57 20.65
N LEU A 422 10.37 -2.89 20.84
CA LEU A 422 9.87 -4.02 21.64
C LEU A 422 9.20 -5.03 20.72
N PHE A 423 9.64 -6.29 20.79
CA PHE A 423 9.06 -7.39 20.02
C PHE A 423 7.71 -7.82 20.61
N ALA A 424 6.83 -8.38 19.77
CA ALA A 424 5.48 -8.82 20.10
C ALA A 424 5.45 -10.10 20.98
N THR A 425 6.02 -9.99 22.18
CA THR A 425 6.24 -11.06 23.18
C THR A 425 6.12 -10.47 24.60
N SER A 426 6.44 -11.23 25.66
CA SER A 426 6.40 -10.70 27.02
C SER A 426 7.53 -9.71 27.33
N ILE A 427 7.41 -8.96 28.43
CA ILE A 427 8.48 -8.08 28.93
C ILE A 427 9.73 -8.89 29.31
N LYS A 428 9.56 -10.06 29.93
CA LYS A 428 10.63 -11.02 30.22
C LYS A 428 11.43 -11.38 28.96
N GLU A 429 10.73 -11.82 27.93
CA GLU A 429 11.35 -12.20 26.66
C GLU A 429 12.00 -11.02 25.95
N ASN A 430 11.42 -9.82 26.05
CA ASN A 430 12.02 -8.58 25.55
C ASN A 430 13.36 -8.24 26.23
N ILE A 431 13.53 -8.52 27.53
CA ILE A 431 14.81 -8.32 28.23
C ILE A 431 15.82 -9.42 27.88
N LEU A 432 15.37 -10.68 27.73
CA LEU A 432 16.20 -11.83 27.37
C LEU A 432 16.91 -11.73 26.01
N PHE A 433 16.46 -10.87 25.09
CA PHE A 433 17.25 -10.54 23.88
C PHE A 433 18.62 -9.91 24.21
N GLY A 434 18.83 -9.37 25.41
CA GLY A 434 20.13 -8.85 25.86
C GLY A 434 21.15 -9.94 26.23
N LYS A 435 20.67 -11.07 26.76
CA LYS A 435 21.44 -12.24 27.23
C LYS A 435 20.47 -13.44 27.30
N GLU A 436 20.60 -14.42 26.39
CA GLU A 436 19.61 -15.51 26.25
C GLU A 436 19.61 -16.50 27.43
N ASP A 437 20.74 -16.64 28.13
CA ASP A 437 20.96 -17.56 29.27
C ASP A 437 20.68 -16.92 30.64
N ALA A 438 20.11 -15.70 30.67
CA ALA A 438 19.99 -14.93 31.91
C ALA A 438 19.00 -15.53 32.92
N ALA A 439 19.41 -15.54 34.20
CA ALA A 439 18.56 -15.97 35.30
C ALA A 439 17.44 -14.95 35.59
N ILE A 440 16.37 -15.36 36.27
CA ILE A 440 15.25 -14.46 36.57
C ILE A 440 15.66 -13.35 37.56
N GLU A 441 16.63 -13.64 38.43
CA GLU A 441 17.30 -12.69 39.30
C GLU A 441 18.02 -11.59 38.50
N GLU A 442 18.82 -11.96 37.48
CA GLU A 442 19.54 -11.00 36.63
C GLU A 442 18.57 -10.09 35.85
N ILE A 443 17.44 -10.64 35.36
CA ILE A 443 16.37 -9.87 34.72
C ILE A 443 15.77 -8.86 35.71
N VAL A 444 15.55 -9.26 36.97
CA VAL A 444 15.02 -8.39 38.02
C VAL A 444 16.03 -7.31 38.43
N GLU A 445 17.33 -7.62 38.50
CA GLU A 445 18.38 -6.63 38.80
C GLU A 445 18.56 -5.62 37.67
N ALA A 446 18.62 -6.06 36.41
CA ALA A 446 18.64 -5.16 35.25
C ALA A 446 17.40 -4.25 35.19
N ALA A 447 16.22 -4.79 35.53
CA ALA A 447 14.98 -4.01 35.61
C ALA A 447 14.92 -3.06 36.82
N LYS A 448 15.60 -3.35 37.93
CA LYS A 448 15.78 -2.41 39.05
C LYS A 448 16.74 -1.29 38.67
N ALA A 449 17.88 -1.62 38.04
CA ALA A 449 18.87 -0.66 37.58
C ALA A 449 18.29 0.36 36.57
N SER A 450 17.41 -0.09 35.66
CA SER A 450 16.75 0.78 34.69
C SER A 450 15.50 1.53 35.19
N ASN A 451 15.21 1.51 36.50
CA ASN A 451 14.01 2.10 37.12
C ASN A 451 12.67 1.54 36.57
N VAL A 452 12.60 0.28 36.07
CA VAL A 452 11.37 -0.29 35.47
C VAL A 452 10.68 -1.36 36.31
N HIS A 453 11.40 -2.04 37.21
CA HIS A 453 10.89 -3.15 38.03
C HIS A 453 9.57 -2.83 38.75
N ASN A 454 9.51 -1.69 39.46
CA ASN A 454 8.32 -1.29 40.24
C ASN A 454 7.07 -1.12 39.36
N PHE A 455 7.25 -0.66 38.12
CA PHE A 455 6.16 -0.53 37.15
C PHE A 455 5.75 -1.90 36.60
N ILE A 456 6.69 -2.79 36.29
CA ILE A 456 6.38 -4.16 35.84
C ILE A 456 5.55 -4.89 36.90
N CYS A 457 5.89 -4.75 38.18
CA CYS A 457 5.14 -5.35 39.29
C CYS A 457 3.73 -4.77 39.52
N GLN A 458 3.36 -3.66 38.86
CA GLN A 458 2.00 -3.12 38.86
C GLN A 458 1.14 -3.66 37.70
N LEU A 459 1.72 -4.39 36.74
CA LEU A 459 1.00 -4.98 35.62
C LEU A 459 0.31 -6.30 36.03
N PRO A 460 -0.89 -6.61 35.52
CA PRO A 460 -1.66 -7.80 35.94
C PRO A 460 -0.96 -9.16 35.72
N GLN A 461 0.07 -9.22 34.86
CA GLN A 461 0.86 -10.42 34.58
C GLN A 461 2.36 -10.23 34.86
N GLY A 462 2.74 -9.14 35.55
CA GLY A 462 4.14 -8.85 35.86
C GLY A 462 5.04 -8.88 34.62
N TYR A 463 6.13 -9.64 34.69
CA TYR A 463 7.09 -9.83 33.60
C TYR A 463 6.54 -10.62 32.39
N ASP A 464 5.49 -11.42 32.57
CA ASP A 464 4.88 -12.23 31.48
C ASP A 464 3.83 -11.44 30.66
N THR A 465 3.51 -10.21 31.08
CA THR A 465 2.68 -9.26 30.34
C THR A 465 3.18 -9.08 28.91
N GLN A 466 2.30 -9.30 27.92
CA GLN A 466 2.62 -9.14 26.50
C GLN A 466 2.71 -7.67 26.10
N VAL A 467 3.72 -7.32 25.28
CA VAL A 467 3.99 -5.98 24.74
C VAL A 467 4.15 -6.02 23.21
N GLY A 468 4.56 -4.90 22.60
CA GLY A 468 4.54 -4.70 21.14
C GLY A 468 3.19 -4.17 20.64
N GLU A 469 2.99 -4.08 19.33
CA GLU A 469 1.79 -3.47 18.71
C GLU A 469 0.45 -4.04 19.21
N ARG A 470 0.45 -5.33 19.58
CA ARG A 470 -0.72 -6.12 19.97
C ARG A 470 -0.80 -6.40 21.48
N GLY A 471 0.18 -5.95 22.25
CA GLY A 471 0.24 -6.12 23.70
C GLY A 471 -0.31 -4.90 24.44
N VAL A 472 0.05 -4.79 25.72
CA VAL A 472 -0.19 -3.56 26.50
C VAL A 472 0.60 -2.42 25.88
N GLN A 473 -0.08 -1.34 25.50
CA GLN A 473 0.57 -0.16 24.96
C GLN A 473 1.26 0.63 26.08
N MET A 474 2.59 0.61 26.03
CA MET A 474 3.48 1.26 26.99
C MET A 474 3.79 2.71 26.56
N SER A 475 3.99 3.62 27.51
CA SER A 475 4.50 4.96 27.23
C SER A 475 5.93 4.90 26.65
N GLY A 476 6.35 5.95 25.93
CA GLY A 476 7.72 6.02 25.39
C GLY A 476 8.78 5.78 26.46
N GLY A 477 8.63 6.42 27.63
CA GLY A 477 9.55 6.24 28.76
C GLY A 477 9.55 4.83 29.33
N GLN A 478 8.40 4.15 29.38
CA GLN A 478 8.32 2.75 29.82
C GLN A 478 9.03 1.83 28.81
N LYS A 479 8.79 2.00 27.50
CA LYS A 479 9.50 1.24 26.44
C LYS A 479 11.01 1.47 26.52
N GLN A 480 11.45 2.71 26.73
CA GLN A 480 12.86 3.09 26.85
C GLN A 480 13.53 2.42 28.06
N ARG A 481 12.88 2.38 29.23
CA ARG A 481 13.43 1.69 30.42
C ARG A 481 13.51 0.17 30.26
N ILE A 482 12.66 -0.46 29.44
CA ILE A 482 12.80 -1.88 29.06
C ILE A 482 13.99 -2.06 28.11
N ALA A 483 14.15 -1.18 27.12
CA ALA A 483 15.33 -1.21 26.23
C ALA A 483 16.65 -0.99 26.99
N ILE A 484 16.66 -0.13 28.02
CA ILE A 484 17.80 0.06 28.92
C ILE A 484 18.06 -1.19 29.76
N ALA A 485 17.04 -1.89 30.29
CA ALA A 485 17.24 -3.18 30.97
C ALA A 485 17.87 -4.23 30.04
N ARG A 486 17.40 -4.32 28.79
CA ARG A 486 17.97 -5.18 27.72
C ARG A 486 19.43 -4.81 27.39
N ALA A 487 19.83 -3.54 27.51
CA ALA A 487 21.22 -3.12 27.34
C ALA A 487 22.09 -3.39 28.59
N ILE A 488 21.53 -3.26 29.80
CA ILE A 488 22.23 -3.48 31.07
C ILE A 488 22.53 -4.96 31.33
N ILE A 489 21.58 -5.87 31.05
CA ILE A 489 21.72 -7.32 31.32
C ILE A 489 22.86 -7.98 30.51
N LYS A 490 23.27 -7.33 29.43
CA LYS A 490 24.42 -7.69 28.58
C LYS A 490 25.79 -7.32 29.18
N ALA A 491 25.80 -6.57 30.29
CA ALA A 491 26.98 -6.09 31.01
C ALA A 491 28.09 -5.44 30.13
N PRO A 492 27.75 -4.53 29.19
CA PRO A 492 28.70 -4.03 28.19
C PRO A 492 29.80 -3.14 28.78
N ARG A 493 30.92 -3.03 28.06
CA ARG A 493 32.02 -2.09 28.35
C ARG A 493 31.82 -0.72 27.69
N ILE A 494 31.17 -0.71 26.53
CA ILE A 494 30.83 0.50 25.77
C ILE A 494 29.31 0.64 25.72
N LEU A 495 28.80 1.82 26.06
CA LEU A 495 27.37 2.15 26.02
C LEU A 495 27.10 3.17 24.91
N LEU A 496 26.16 2.85 24.02
CA LEU A 496 25.83 3.62 22.82
C LEU A 496 24.38 4.11 22.94
N LEU A 497 24.20 5.42 23.09
CA LEU A 497 22.91 6.08 23.26
C LEU A 497 22.62 6.93 22.02
N ASP A 498 21.71 6.45 21.15
CA ASP A 498 21.33 7.13 19.91
C ASP A 498 20.04 7.92 20.13
N GLU A 499 20.13 9.20 20.49
CA GLU A 499 19.00 10.09 20.83
C GLU A 499 17.98 9.54 21.85
N ALA A 500 18.45 8.74 22.80
CA ALA A 500 17.66 7.91 23.73
C ALA A 500 16.64 8.64 24.65
N THR A 501 16.46 9.96 24.52
CA THR A 501 15.45 10.77 25.24
C THR A 501 14.64 11.72 24.34
N SER A 502 14.94 11.84 23.05
CA SER A 502 14.40 12.95 22.24
C SER A 502 12.88 12.89 22.06
N ALA A 503 12.31 11.67 22.00
CA ALA A 503 10.88 11.39 21.84
C ALA A 503 10.08 11.27 23.17
N LEU A 504 10.59 11.78 24.29
CA LEU A 504 9.97 11.63 25.61
C LEU A 504 9.27 12.91 26.13
N ASP A 505 8.24 12.71 26.95
CA ASP A 505 7.69 13.72 27.85
C ASP A 505 8.66 14.04 28.99
N SER A 506 8.57 15.24 29.58
CA SER A 506 9.59 15.74 30.53
C SER A 506 9.65 14.99 31.87
N GLU A 507 8.60 14.26 32.26
CA GLU A 507 8.60 13.45 33.49
C GLU A 507 9.27 12.09 33.24
N SER A 508 8.89 11.43 32.14
CA SER A 508 9.58 10.24 31.63
C SER A 508 11.05 10.53 31.33
N GLU A 509 11.37 11.67 30.72
CA GLU A 509 12.74 12.09 30.36
C GLU A 509 13.63 12.08 31.60
N ARG A 510 13.19 12.64 32.74
CA ARG A 510 14.00 12.64 33.97
C ARG A 510 14.25 11.22 34.49
N ILE A 511 13.21 10.40 34.58
CA ILE A 511 13.32 9.02 35.11
C ILE A 511 14.15 8.11 34.18
N VAL A 512 14.11 8.37 32.87
CA VAL A 512 14.96 7.72 31.87
C VAL A 512 16.39 8.22 31.97
N GLN A 513 16.63 9.53 32.09
CA GLN A 513 17.98 10.08 32.25
C GLN A 513 18.63 9.56 33.54
N GLU A 514 17.91 9.52 34.67
CA GLU A 514 18.36 8.89 35.91
C GLU A 514 18.77 7.40 35.72
N ALA A 515 18.15 6.68 34.78
CA ALA A 515 18.51 5.31 34.43
C ALA A 515 19.70 5.23 33.45
N LEU A 516 19.82 6.18 32.52
CA LEU A 516 20.94 6.30 31.59
C LEU A 516 22.23 6.73 32.31
N ASP A 517 22.15 7.68 33.23
CA ASP A 517 23.27 8.13 34.06
C ASP A 517 23.80 6.96 34.91
N LYS A 518 22.92 6.20 35.58
CA LYS A 518 23.27 4.95 36.28
C LYS A 518 23.89 3.90 35.36
N ALA A 519 23.47 3.83 34.09
CA ALA A 519 24.02 2.91 33.11
C ALA A 519 25.40 3.36 32.58
N ALA A 520 25.66 4.66 32.51
CA ALA A 520 26.92 5.22 31.99
C ALA A 520 28.08 5.14 32.99
N VAL A 521 27.80 5.13 34.32
CA VAL A 521 28.85 5.03 35.36
C VAL A 521 29.77 3.83 35.12
N GLY A 522 31.07 4.11 34.97
CA GLY A 522 32.11 3.10 34.77
C GLY A 522 32.20 2.50 33.37
N ARG A 523 31.50 3.07 32.37
CA ARG A 523 31.51 2.63 30.96
C ARG A 523 31.92 3.78 30.05
N THR A 524 32.66 3.48 28.97
CA THR A 524 32.83 4.47 27.89
C THR A 524 31.48 4.65 27.22
N THR A 525 30.98 5.88 27.18
CA THR A 525 29.61 6.16 26.75
C THR A 525 29.62 7.13 25.57
N ILE A 526 28.89 6.80 24.50
CA ILE A 526 28.71 7.67 23.33
C ILE A 526 27.24 8.12 23.28
N VAL A 527 27.00 9.43 23.33
CA VAL A 527 25.66 10.02 23.50
C VAL A 527 25.29 10.95 22.36
N ILE A 528 24.57 10.43 21.38
CA ILE A 528 23.93 11.29 20.39
C ILE A 528 22.72 11.94 21.04
N ALA A 529 22.59 13.27 20.92
CA ALA A 529 21.44 13.98 21.48
C ALA A 529 20.89 15.08 20.56
N HIS A 530 19.57 15.17 20.57
CA HIS A 530 18.79 16.28 20.00
C HIS A 530 18.46 17.36 21.04
N ARG A 531 18.57 17.05 22.34
CA ARG A 531 18.30 17.98 23.44
C ARG A 531 19.61 18.35 24.12
N LEU A 532 19.88 19.65 24.27
CA LEU A 532 21.09 20.15 24.92
C LEU A 532 21.13 19.86 26.44
N SER A 533 20.01 19.43 27.03
CA SER A 533 19.89 19.02 28.44
C SER A 533 20.71 17.78 28.77
N THR A 534 20.62 16.72 27.95
CA THR A 534 21.16 15.38 28.26
C THR A 534 22.65 15.22 27.99
N ILE A 535 23.27 16.25 27.43
CA ILE A 535 24.71 16.35 27.11
C ILE A 535 25.44 17.38 27.96
N ARG A 536 24.75 18.06 28.89
CA ARG A 536 25.34 19.10 29.76
C ARG A 536 26.52 18.57 30.58
N ASN A 537 26.57 17.26 30.80
CA ASN A 537 27.59 16.53 31.53
C ASN A 537 28.52 15.69 30.62
N ALA A 538 28.45 15.86 29.29
CA ALA A 538 29.28 15.14 28.34
C ALA A 538 30.60 15.87 28.04
N ASP A 539 31.63 15.12 27.67
CA ASP A 539 32.99 15.61 27.46
C ASP A 539 33.22 16.28 26.07
N ILE A 540 32.49 15.91 24.99
CA ILE A 540 32.72 16.30 23.55
C ILE A 540 31.39 16.29 22.71
N ILE A 541 31.25 16.94 21.51
CA ILE A 541 29.99 17.18 20.69
C ILE A 541 30.18 17.30 19.10
N ALA A 542 29.29 16.80 18.16
CA ALA A 542 29.28 16.95 16.62
C ALA A 542 28.00 16.54 15.72
N VAL A 543 27.83 16.93 14.41
CA VAL A 543 26.56 17.22 13.56
C VAL A 543 25.98 16.17 12.50
N VAL A 544 24.76 16.32 11.83
CA VAL A 544 23.96 15.32 10.94
C VAL A 544 22.68 15.92 10.03
N GLN A 545 22.03 15.37 8.89
CA GLN A 545 20.66 15.56 8.06
C GLN A 545 20.39 14.55 6.76
N ASP A 546 19.32 14.04 5.97
CA ASP A 546 17.77 13.86 5.64
C ASP A 546 17.38 12.66 4.56
N GLY A 547 16.21 12.09 3.98
CA GLY A 547 14.65 12.05 3.76
C GLY A 547 14.18 11.16 2.46
N GLN A 548 12.99 10.71 1.83
CA GLN A 548 11.44 10.39 1.80
C GLN A 548 11.00 9.35 0.61
N HIS A 549 9.82 8.86 -0.02
CA HIS A 549 8.27 8.94 -0.29
C HIS A 549 7.59 7.55 -0.87
N TYR A 550 6.48 7.20 -1.67
CA TYR A 550 5.14 7.62 -2.39
C TYR A 550 4.29 6.45 -3.18
N ASN A 551 3.04 6.60 -3.81
CA ASN A 551 2.47 6.11 -5.20
C ASN A 551 1.13 5.20 -5.54
N PHE A 552 0.40 5.37 -6.74
CA PHE A 552 -0.54 4.46 -7.65
C PHE A 552 -2.17 4.44 -7.70
N ALA A 553 -3.10 3.97 -8.66
CA ALA A 553 -3.30 3.32 -10.06
C ALA A 553 -4.78 3.36 -10.78
N TYR A 554 -5.05 2.92 -12.08
CA TYR A 554 -6.24 3.24 -13.03
C TYR A 554 -6.82 2.14 -14.05
N MET A 555 -8.17 1.89 -14.18
CA MET A 555 -8.93 1.32 -15.37
C MET A 555 -10.50 1.35 -15.28
N GLY A 556 -11.06 1.85 -14.18
CA GLY A 556 -12.43 2.40 -14.01
C GLY A 556 -13.15 3.24 -15.11
N GLU A 557 -12.54 3.65 -16.22
CA GLU A 557 -12.18 5.07 -16.31
C GLU A 557 -13.07 6.04 -17.08
N TYR A 558 -14.06 5.60 -17.82
CA TYR A 558 -15.17 6.51 -18.16
C TYR A 558 -16.20 6.54 -17.04
N LEU A 559 -16.52 5.34 -16.50
CA LEU A 559 -17.39 5.23 -15.35
C LEU A 559 -16.71 5.82 -14.09
N THR A 560 -15.39 5.83 -13.99
CA THR A 560 -14.66 6.47 -12.87
C THR A 560 -13.90 7.74 -13.18
N LYS A 561 -13.81 8.22 -14.43
CA LYS A 561 -13.78 9.66 -14.63
C LYS A 561 -15.07 10.23 -14.02
N ARG A 562 -16.24 9.75 -14.47
CA ARG A 562 -17.55 10.20 -13.95
C ARG A 562 -17.78 9.93 -12.46
N ILE A 563 -17.42 8.75 -11.93
CA ILE A 563 -17.57 8.44 -10.49
C ILE A 563 -16.52 9.20 -9.67
N ARG A 564 -15.24 9.30 -10.07
CA ARG A 564 -14.27 10.08 -9.27
C ARG A 564 -14.55 11.58 -9.35
N GLU A 565 -15.02 12.11 -10.48
CA GLU A 565 -15.50 13.49 -10.58
C GLU A 565 -16.69 13.74 -9.66
N ARG A 566 -17.72 12.88 -9.69
CA ARG A 566 -18.90 13.03 -8.81
C ARG A 566 -18.57 12.80 -7.34
N MET A 567 -17.75 11.79 -7.01
CA MET A 567 -17.31 11.54 -5.63
C MET A 567 -16.44 12.69 -5.14
N LEU A 568 -15.45 13.16 -5.90
CA LEU A 568 -14.62 14.30 -5.51
C LEU A 568 -15.48 15.57 -5.38
N SER A 569 -16.42 15.81 -6.32
CA SER A 569 -17.35 16.94 -6.24
C SER A 569 -18.26 16.89 -5.02
N GLN A 570 -18.72 15.70 -4.60
CA GLN A 570 -19.57 15.52 -3.41
C GLN A 570 -18.75 15.55 -2.11
N ILE A 571 -17.55 14.98 -2.11
CA ILE A 571 -16.59 15.10 -1.00
C ILE A 571 -16.25 16.58 -0.77
N LEU A 572 -16.08 17.36 -1.84
CA LEU A 572 -15.86 18.80 -1.77
C LEU A 572 -17.12 19.63 -1.36
N THR A 573 -18.27 19.03 -1.04
CA THR A 573 -19.37 19.72 -0.32
C THR A 573 -19.49 19.34 1.16
N PHE A 574 -18.68 18.39 1.66
CA PHE A 574 -18.76 17.92 3.04
C PHE A 574 -18.17 18.90 4.06
N GLU A 575 -18.68 18.85 5.29
CA GLU A 575 -18.19 19.68 6.39
C GLU A 575 -16.77 19.27 6.83
N VAL A 576 -15.95 20.21 7.32
CA VAL A 576 -14.55 19.93 7.72
C VAL A 576 -14.48 18.84 8.80
N GLY A 577 -15.45 18.82 9.72
CA GLY A 577 -15.60 17.77 10.74
C GLY A 577 -15.85 16.35 10.23
N TRP A 578 -16.04 16.13 8.93
CA TRP A 578 -16.01 14.79 8.30
C TRP A 578 -14.59 14.36 7.90
N PHE A 579 -13.76 15.31 7.48
CA PHE A 579 -12.34 15.09 7.16
C PHE A 579 -11.46 14.96 8.42
N ASP A 580 -11.89 15.51 9.55
CA ASP A 580 -11.24 15.34 10.85
C ASP A 580 -11.41 13.91 11.45
N GLN A 581 -12.08 12.99 10.74
CA GLN A 581 -12.25 11.59 11.16
C GLN A 581 -11.14 10.70 10.55
N ASP A 582 -10.50 9.85 11.36
CA ASP A 582 -9.38 9.00 10.93
C ASP A 582 -9.72 8.10 9.71
N GLU A 583 -10.97 7.61 9.65
CA GLU A 583 -11.52 6.81 8.54
C GLU A 583 -11.54 7.55 7.18
N ASN A 584 -11.53 8.89 7.21
CA ASN A 584 -11.60 9.77 6.06
C ASN A 584 -10.29 10.59 5.89
N SER A 585 -9.18 10.08 6.41
CA SER A 585 -7.85 10.61 6.10
C SER A 585 -7.59 10.71 4.58
N SER A 586 -6.73 11.65 4.16
CA SER A 586 -6.48 11.92 2.74
C SER A 586 -6.09 10.68 1.94
N GLY A 587 -5.20 9.84 2.49
CA GLY A 587 -4.81 8.56 1.90
C GLY A 587 -5.97 7.56 1.80
N ALA A 588 -6.87 7.51 2.79
CA ALA A 588 -8.07 6.66 2.75
C ALA A 588 -9.06 7.12 1.68
N ILE A 589 -9.31 8.43 1.57
CA ILE A 589 -10.17 9.01 0.53
C ILE A 589 -9.56 8.78 -0.86
N CYS A 590 -8.27 9.08 -1.07
CA CYS A 590 -7.57 8.83 -2.33
C CYS A 590 -7.60 7.33 -2.70
N SER A 591 -7.44 6.43 -1.72
CA SER A 591 -7.57 4.98 -1.92
C SER A 591 -8.99 4.58 -2.34
N ARG A 592 -10.04 5.06 -1.67
CA ARG A 592 -11.46 4.84 -2.00
C ARG A 592 -11.77 5.34 -3.42
N LEU A 593 -11.32 6.56 -3.74
CA LEU A 593 -11.44 7.21 -5.04
C LEU A 593 -10.72 6.39 -6.14
N ALA A 594 -9.51 5.91 -5.89
CA ALA A 594 -8.75 5.07 -6.83
C ALA A 594 -9.40 3.70 -7.04
N LYS A 595 -9.59 2.96 -5.95
CA LYS A 595 -9.81 1.51 -5.89
C LYS A 595 -11.26 1.09 -6.13
N ASP A 596 -12.21 1.68 -5.42
CA ASP A 596 -13.58 1.17 -5.42
C ASP A 596 -14.25 1.49 -6.75
N ALA A 597 -14.01 2.69 -7.27
CA ALA A 597 -14.47 3.07 -8.59
C ALA A 597 -13.86 2.19 -9.71
N ASN A 598 -12.58 1.79 -9.60
CA ASN A 598 -11.95 0.79 -10.48
C ASN A 598 -12.70 -0.57 -10.46
N VAL A 599 -13.21 -1.00 -9.30
CA VAL A 599 -14.00 -2.23 -9.12
C VAL A 599 -15.39 -2.07 -9.77
N VAL A 600 -16.08 -0.95 -9.54
CA VAL A 600 -17.41 -0.68 -10.13
C VAL A 600 -17.39 -0.78 -11.67
N ARG A 601 -16.32 -0.32 -12.34
CA ARG A 601 -16.19 -0.52 -13.79
C ARG A 601 -15.90 -1.96 -14.20
N SER A 602 -15.15 -2.74 -13.43
CA SER A 602 -14.96 -4.15 -13.79
C SER A 602 -16.30 -4.89 -13.75
N LEU A 603 -17.13 -4.61 -12.74
CA LEU A 603 -18.51 -5.10 -12.66
C LEU A 603 -19.31 -4.77 -13.93
N VAL A 604 -19.46 -3.48 -14.26
CA VAL A 604 -20.30 -3.02 -15.38
C VAL A 604 -19.72 -3.39 -16.76
N GLY A 605 -18.42 -3.19 -16.96
CA GLY A 605 -17.76 -3.30 -18.26
C GLY A 605 -17.26 -4.69 -18.64
N ASP A 606 -16.79 -5.50 -17.68
CA ASP A 606 -16.30 -6.87 -17.97
C ASP A 606 -17.34 -7.94 -17.61
N ARG A 607 -18.05 -7.82 -16.46
CA ARG A 607 -18.88 -8.93 -15.94
C ARG A 607 -20.28 -8.97 -16.53
N MET A 608 -20.97 -7.82 -16.63
CA MET A 608 -22.35 -7.79 -17.15
C MET A 608 -22.44 -8.25 -18.62
N ALA A 609 -21.48 -7.88 -19.46
CA ALA A 609 -21.40 -8.36 -20.84
C ALA A 609 -21.31 -9.89 -20.93
N LEU A 610 -20.48 -10.51 -20.07
CA LEU A 610 -20.35 -11.97 -19.98
C LEU A 610 -21.65 -12.62 -19.50
N VAL A 611 -22.33 -12.07 -18.49
CA VAL A 611 -23.62 -12.59 -18.02
C VAL A 611 -24.65 -12.58 -19.14
N VAL A 612 -24.84 -11.46 -19.85
CA VAL A 612 -25.76 -11.36 -20.99
C VAL A 612 -25.41 -12.34 -22.12
N GLN A 613 -24.11 -12.47 -22.45
CA GLN A 613 -23.64 -13.45 -23.43
C GLN A 613 -23.96 -14.89 -23.00
N THR A 614 -23.75 -15.24 -21.74
CA THR A 614 -24.02 -16.61 -21.25
C THR A 614 -25.51 -16.92 -21.19
N VAL A 615 -26.36 -16.03 -20.69
CA VAL A 615 -27.82 -16.23 -20.66
C VAL A 615 -28.40 -16.40 -22.07
N SER A 616 -27.99 -15.56 -23.03
CA SER A 616 -28.44 -15.67 -24.42
C SER A 616 -27.94 -16.94 -25.09
N ALA A 617 -26.66 -17.28 -24.97
CA ALA A 617 -26.10 -18.51 -25.54
C ALA A 617 -26.74 -19.79 -24.96
N VAL A 618 -26.96 -19.84 -23.64
CA VAL A 618 -27.63 -20.97 -22.97
C VAL A 618 -29.07 -21.11 -23.43
N THR A 619 -29.82 -20.00 -23.53
CA THR A 619 -31.22 -20.02 -23.98
C THR A 619 -31.34 -20.50 -25.43
N ILE A 620 -30.46 -20.02 -26.32
CA ILE A 620 -30.42 -20.46 -27.72
C ILE A 620 -30.02 -21.95 -27.81
N ALA A 621 -29.03 -22.39 -27.03
CA ALA A 621 -28.59 -23.78 -27.04
C ALA A 621 -29.68 -24.75 -26.56
N CYS A 622 -30.34 -24.44 -25.43
CA CYS A 622 -31.42 -25.26 -24.88
C CYS A 622 -32.64 -25.32 -25.81
N THR A 623 -33.07 -24.19 -26.39
CA THR A 623 -34.21 -24.17 -27.33
C THR A 623 -33.90 -24.90 -28.62
N MET A 624 -32.72 -24.68 -29.24
CA MET A 624 -32.29 -25.39 -30.44
C MET A 624 -32.15 -26.90 -30.21
N GLY A 625 -31.54 -27.32 -29.09
CA GLY A 625 -31.41 -28.73 -28.73
C GLY A 625 -32.77 -29.43 -28.56
N LEU A 626 -33.72 -28.78 -27.88
CA LEU A 626 -35.08 -29.29 -27.68
C LEU A 626 -35.87 -29.40 -29.00
N VAL A 627 -35.72 -28.44 -29.92
CA VAL A 627 -36.35 -28.48 -31.25
C VAL A 627 -35.81 -29.62 -32.12
N ILE A 628 -34.50 -29.91 -32.05
CA ILE A 628 -33.85 -30.92 -32.90
C ILE A 628 -34.08 -32.35 -32.38
N ALA A 629 -33.92 -32.59 -31.08
CA ALA A 629 -34.04 -33.93 -30.50
C ALA A 629 -34.45 -33.90 -29.02
N TRP A 630 -35.67 -33.46 -28.71
CA TRP A 630 -36.15 -33.25 -27.32
C TRP A 630 -35.83 -34.39 -26.35
N ARG A 631 -35.97 -35.66 -26.77
CA ARG A 631 -35.67 -36.84 -25.92
C ARG A 631 -34.21 -36.89 -25.46
N LEU A 632 -33.26 -36.58 -26.35
CA LEU A 632 -31.84 -36.52 -26.04
C LEU A 632 -31.51 -35.23 -25.27
N ALA A 633 -32.05 -34.09 -25.72
CA ALA A 633 -31.80 -32.78 -25.13
C ALA A 633 -32.24 -32.70 -23.66
N VAL A 634 -33.37 -33.30 -23.28
CA VAL A 634 -33.81 -33.36 -21.87
C VAL A 634 -32.79 -34.10 -20.98
N VAL A 635 -32.20 -35.20 -21.48
CA VAL A 635 -31.17 -35.94 -20.73
C VAL A 635 -29.88 -35.13 -20.60
N MET A 636 -29.41 -34.51 -21.69
CA MET A 636 -28.22 -33.63 -21.65
C MET A 636 -28.42 -32.44 -20.70
N ILE A 637 -29.61 -31.82 -20.71
CA ILE A 637 -29.97 -30.72 -19.79
C ILE A 637 -30.04 -31.21 -18.35
N ALA A 638 -30.52 -32.43 -18.08
CA ALA A 638 -30.58 -33.01 -16.74
C ALA A 638 -29.19 -33.35 -16.14
N VAL A 639 -28.19 -33.67 -16.97
CA VAL A 639 -26.80 -33.89 -16.53
C VAL A 639 -26.05 -32.56 -16.31
N GLN A 640 -26.43 -31.49 -17.01
CA GLN A 640 -25.73 -30.20 -16.97
C GLN A 640 -25.52 -29.61 -15.55
N PRO A 641 -26.50 -29.65 -14.60
CA PRO A 641 -26.30 -29.20 -13.22
C PRO A 641 -25.15 -29.91 -12.50
N LEU A 642 -24.92 -31.19 -12.76
CA LEU A 642 -23.86 -31.97 -12.12
C LEU A 642 -22.47 -31.47 -12.60
N ILE A 643 -22.33 -31.20 -13.90
CA ILE A 643 -21.13 -30.62 -14.49
C ILE A 643 -20.88 -29.21 -13.93
N ILE A 644 -21.91 -28.38 -13.87
CA ILE A 644 -21.85 -27.02 -13.30
C ILE A 644 -21.39 -27.09 -11.84
N VAL A 645 -21.97 -27.98 -11.02
CA VAL A 645 -21.56 -28.18 -9.61
C VAL A 645 -20.10 -28.63 -9.52
N CYS A 646 -19.63 -29.56 -10.35
CA CYS A 646 -18.22 -30.00 -10.32
C CYS A 646 -17.22 -28.89 -10.70
N PHE A 647 -17.48 -28.11 -11.76
CA PHE A 647 -16.61 -26.98 -12.10
C PHE A 647 -16.71 -25.83 -11.08
N TYR A 648 -17.90 -25.52 -10.57
CA TYR A 648 -18.11 -24.49 -9.56
C TYR A 648 -17.43 -24.85 -8.23
N THR A 649 -17.63 -26.07 -7.73
CA THR A 649 -16.98 -26.56 -6.50
C THR A 649 -15.46 -26.58 -6.64
N ARG A 650 -14.90 -27.13 -7.74
CA ARG A 650 -13.45 -27.05 -8.01
C ARG A 650 -12.93 -25.61 -7.88
N ARG A 651 -13.59 -24.64 -8.51
CA ARG A 651 -13.11 -23.24 -8.60
C ARG A 651 -13.33 -22.44 -7.32
N VAL A 652 -14.46 -22.64 -6.63
CA VAL A 652 -14.80 -21.94 -5.37
C VAL A 652 -14.09 -22.54 -4.17
N LEU A 653 -14.01 -23.88 -4.08
CA LEU A 653 -13.34 -24.56 -2.96
C LEU A 653 -11.83 -24.27 -2.99
N LEU A 654 -11.17 -24.32 -4.15
CA LEU A 654 -9.78 -23.87 -4.29
C LEU A 654 -9.58 -22.42 -3.86
N LYS A 655 -10.45 -21.49 -4.31
CA LYS A 655 -10.39 -20.06 -3.94
C LYS A 655 -10.59 -19.84 -2.44
N SER A 656 -11.50 -20.59 -1.81
CA SER A 656 -11.77 -20.54 -0.37
C SER A 656 -10.63 -21.14 0.47
N MET A 657 -10.07 -22.27 0.05
CA MET A 657 -8.93 -22.89 0.74
C MET A 657 -7.66 -22.07 0.58
N SER A 658 -7.39 -21.52 -0.61
CA SER A 658 -6.30 -20.56 -0.83
C SER A 658 -6.43 -19.35 0.12
N GLN A 659 -7.63 -18.81 0.32
CA GLN A 659 -7.83 -17.74 1.32
C GLN A 659 -7.58 -18.18 2.77
N LYS A 660 -7.82 -19.45 3.13
CA LYS A 660 -7.45 -19.99 4.45
C LYS A 660 -5.95 -20.17 4.59
N ALA A 661 -5.27 -20.70 3.57
CA ALA A 661 -3.82 -20.84 3.53
C ALA A 661 -3.12 -19.48 3.62
N ILE A 662 -3.60 -18.46 2.88
CA ILE A 662 -3.10 -17.08 2.97
C ILE A 662 -3.31 -16.51 4.38
N LYS A 663 -4.49 -16.66 4.98
CA LYS A 663 -4.75 -16.20 6.36
C LYS A 663 -3.89 -16.89 7.41
N ALA A 664 -3.48 -18.13 7.20
CA ALA A 664 -2.49 -18.80 8.05
C ALA A 664 -1.07 -18.29 7.77
N GLN A 665 -0.73 -18.05 6.50
CA GLN A 665 0.58 -17.55 6.08
C GLN A 665 0.83 -16.12 6.55
N ASP A 666 -0.21 -15.31 6.76
CA ASP A 666 -0.14 -13.97 7.35
C ASP A 666 0.64 -13.94 8.69
N GLU A 667 0.61 -15.00 9.50
CA GLU A 667 1.35 -15.08 10.77
C GLU A 667 2.86 -15.23 10.52
N SER A 668 3.25 -16.18 9.67
CA SER A 668 4.65 -16.34 9.23
C SER A 668 5.17 -15.09 8.51
N THR A 669 4.33 -14.41 7.71
CA THR A 669 4.70 -13.15 7.05
C THR A 669 4.89 -12.00 8.05
N LYS A 670 4.10 -11.93 9.13
CA LYS A 670 4.29 -10.94 10.21
C LYS A 670 5.58 -11.15 10.98
N VAL A 671 5.91 -12.38 11.38
CA VAL A 671 7.19 -12.69 12.05
C VAL A 671 8.39 -12.29 11.17
N ALA A 672 8.31 -12.55 9.86
CA ALA A 672 9.34 -12.08 8.93
C ALA A 672 9.38 -10.55 8.79
N ALA A 673 8.22 -9.88 8.74
CA ALA A 673 8.16 -8.43 8.62
C ALA A 673 8.67 -7.69 9.86
N GLU A 674 8.29 -8.16 11.06
CA GLU A 674 8.81 -7.66 12.34
C GLU A 674 10.33 -7.84 12.43
N ALA A 675 10.85 -8.99 11.95
CA ALA A 675 12.28 -9.26 11.92
C ALA A 675 13.08 -8.38 10.96
N VAL A 676 12.57 -8.13 9.74
CA VAL A 676 13.24 -7.26 8.77
C VAL A 676 13.11 -5.78 9.17
N SER A 677 11.97 -5.38 9.75
CA SER A 677 11.77 -4.02 10.28
C SER A 677 12.73 -3.72 11.44
N ASN A 678 12.91 -4.67 12.36
CA ASN A 678 13.79 -4.54 13.52
C ASN A 678 15.20 -5.11 13.30
N LEU A 679 15.67 -5.20 12.04
CA LEU A 679 16.92 -5.88 11.69
C LEU A 679 18.13 -5.31 12.46
N ARG A 680 18.29 -3.98 12.52
CA ARG A 680 19.40 -3.32 13.23
C ARG A 680 19.42 -3.67 14.73
N THR A 681 18.25 -3.89 15.34
CA THR A 681 18.12 -4.39 16.72
C THR A 681 18.59 -5.84 16.81
N ILE A 682 18.09 -6.72 15.93
CA ILE A 682 18.42 -8.16 15.95
C ILE A 682 19.92 -8.39 15.68
N THR A 683 20.55 -7.60 14.81
CA THR A 683 22.00 -7.70 14.50
C THR A 683 22.90 -7.08 15.57
N ALA A 684 22.40 -6.17 16.41
CA ALA A 684 23.10 -5.66 17.60
C ALA A 684 23.03 -6.63 18.80
N PHE A 685 21.93 -7.39 18.91
CA PHE A 685 21.71 -8.40 19.95
C PHE A 685 22.08 -9.84 19.52
N SER A 686 22.44 -10.05 18.24
CA SER A 686 22.87 -11.35 17.68
C SER A 686 21.85 -12.49 17.83
N SER A 687 20.55 -12.18 17.73
CA SER A 687 19.44 -13.09 18.06
C SER A 687 18.79 -13.78 16.84
N GLN A 688 19.48 -13.87 15.71
CA GLN A 688 18.92 -14.37 14.43
C GLN A 688 18.32 -15.78 14.54
N ASP A 689 19.00 -16.72 15.19
CA ASP A 689 18.54 -18.11 15.28
C ASP A 689 17.27 -18.28 16.13
N ARG A 690 16.98 -17.33 17.03
CA ARG A 690 15.71 -17.26 17.76
C ARG A 690 14.56 -16.86 16.82
N ILE A 691 14.77 -15.87 15.95
CA ILE A 691 13.81 -15.43 14.94
C ILE A 691 13.51 -16.53 13.91
N LEU A 692 14.52 -17.27 13.46
CA LEU A 692 14.34 -18.39 12.53
C LEU A 692 13.48 -19.51 13.14
N ARG A 693 13.73 -19.89 14.40
CA ARG A 693 12.88 -20.85 15.14
C ARG A 693 11.43 -20.37 15.30
N MET A 694 11.21 -19.05 15.47
CA MET A 694 9.87 -18.47 15.49
C MET A 694 9.17 -18.55 14.12
N LEU A 695 9.91 -18.31 13.02
CA LEU A 695 9.37 -18.46 11.66
C LEU A 695 8.98 -19.91 11.36
N GLU A 696 9.84 -20.88 11.68
CA GLU A 696 9.58 -22.30 11.44
C GLU A 696 8.30 -22.78 12.15
N LYS A 697 8.13 -22.39 13.42
CA LYS A 697 6.91 -22.67 14.19
C LYS A 697 5.68 -22.00 13.58
N ALA A 698 5.78 -20.75 13.13
CA ALA A 698 4.68 -20.04 12.45
C ALA A 698 4.33 -20.65 11.07
N GLN A 699 5.23 -21.42 10.46
CA GLN A 699 4.96 -22.11 9.19
C GLN A 699 4.23 -23.45 9.35
N GLU A 700 4.12 -24.02 10.55
CA GLU A 700 3.37 -25.28 10.77
C GLU A 700 1.89 -25.18 10.40
N GLY A 701 1.23 -24.07 10.74
CA GLY A 701 -0.18 -23.81 10.42
C GLY A 701 -0.44 -23.83 8.91
N PRO A 702 0.24 -22.98 8.12
CA PRO A 702 0.22 -23.01 6.65
C PRO A 702 0.49 -24.40 6.07
N GLN A 703 1.51 -25.11 6.56
CA GLN A 703 1.87 -26.44 6.06
C GLN A 703 0.74 -27.48 6.24
N ARG A 704 -0.01 -27.41 7.35
CA ARG A 704 -1.14 -28.33 7.64
C ARG A 704 -2.35 -28.05 6.73
N GLU A 705 -2.71 -26.79 6.50
CA GLU A 705 -3.79 -26.44 5.56
C GLU A 705 -3.39 -26.69 4.10
N SER A 706 -2.11 -26.47 3.74
CA SER A 706 -1.55 -26.82 2.43
C SER A 706 -1.73 -28.31 2.07
N ILE A 707 -1.55 -29.23 3.03
CA ILE A 707 -1.83 -30.67 2.81
C ILE A 707 -3.28 -30.86 2.38
N ARG A 708 -4.23 -30.28 3.13
CA ARG A 708 -5.67 -30.36 2.83
C ARG A 708 -5.97 -29.76 1.46
N GLN A 709 -5.43 -28.58 1.15
CA GLN A 709 -5.59 -27.92 -0.15
C GLN A 709 -5.09 -28.79 -1.31
N SER A 710 -3.91 -29.41 -1.19
CA SER A 710 -3.39 -30.31 -2.24
C SER A 710 -4.29 -31.54 -2.49
N LEU A 711 -4.86 -32.13 -1.44
CA LEU A 711 -5.81 -33.24 -1.57
C LEU A 711 -7.10 -32.81 -2.29
N PHE A 712 -7.71 -31.70 -1.87
CA PHE A 712 -8.90 -31.16 -2.53
C PHE A 712 -8.63 -30.68 -3.96
N ALA A 713 -7.41 -30.20 -4.27
CA ALA A 713 -6.98 -29.87 -5.62
C ALA A 713 -6.97 -31.11 -6.53
N GLY A 714 -6.30 -32.19 -6.11
CA GLY A 714 -6.28 -33.46 -6.86
C GLY A 714 -7.68 -34.04 -7.07
N VAL A 715 -8.48 -34.16 -6.00
CA VAL A 715 -9.86 -34.70 -6.09
C VAL A 715 -10.75 -33.81 -6.96
N GLY A 716 -10.65 -32.49 -6.83
CA GLY A 716 -11.44 -31.54 -7.63
C GLY A 716 -11.06 -31.53 -9.10
N LEU A 717 -9.77 -31.66 -9.43
CA LEU A 717 -9.31 -31.81 -10.82
C LEU A 717 -9.86 -33.11 -11.41
N GLY A 718 -9.56 -34.25 -10.77
CA GLY A 718 -9.92 -35.59 -11.23
C GLY A 718 -11.42 -35.81 -11.40
N THR A 719 -12.24 -35.42 -10.41
CA THR A 719 -13.70 -35.56 -10.51
C THR A 719 -14.29 -34.69 -11.63
N SER A 720 -13.82 -33.44 -11.80
CA SER A 720 -14.34 -32.55 -12.85
C SER A 720 -14.06 -33.07 -14.28
N GLN A 721 -12.83 -33.57 -14.53
CA GLN A 721 -12.42 -34.07 -15.84
C GLN A 721 -13.05 -35.44 -16.15
N SER A 722 -13.04 -36.35 -15.18
CA SER A 722 -13.64 -37.69 -15.31
C SER A 722 -15.15 -37.63 -15.58
N LEU A 723 -15.89 -36.77 -14.86
CA LEU A 723 -17.33 -36.62 -15.05
C LEU A 723 -17.69 -36.10 -16.45
N MET A 724 -16.89 -35.20 -17.02
CA MET A 724 -17.08 -34.71 -18.39
C MET A 724 -16.99 -35.85 -19.41
N SER A 725 -15.97 -36.70 -19.29
CA SER A 725 -15.79 -37.89 -20.16
C SER A 725 -16.90 -38.94 -19.94
N CYS A 726 -17.40 -39.12 -18.71
CA CYS A 726 -18.58 -39.95 -18.41
C CYS A 726 -19.87 -39.38 -19.02
N THR A 727 -20.02 -38.04 -19.09
CA THR A 727 -21.16 -37.41 -19.75
C THR A 727 -21.16 -37.74 -21.25
N TRP A 728 -20.03 -37.61 -21.93
CA TRP A 728 -19.93 -37.94 -23.35
C TRP A 728 -20.21 -39.44 -23.61
N ALA A 729 -19.78 -40.32 -22.70
CA ALA A 729 -20.12 -41.75 -22.75
C ALA A 729 -21.64 -41.98 -22.67
N LEU A 730 -22.34 -41.28 -21.77
CA LEU A 730 -23.79 -41.36 -21.60
C LEU A 730 -24.54 -40.78 -22.80
N ASP A 731 -24.11 -39.63 -23.33
CA ASP A 731 -24.72 -38.97 -24.49
C ASP A 731 -24.67 -39.86 -25.74
N PHE A 732 -23.51 -40.43 -26.05
CA PHE A 732 -23.36 -41.33 -27.20
C PHE A 732 -24.03 -42.70 -26.99
N TRP A 733 -24.09 -43.20 -25.74
CA TRP A 733 -24.81 -44.43 -25.43
C TRP A 733 -26.32 -44.27 -25.58
N TYR A 734 -26.91 -43.27 -24.93
CA TYR A 734 -28.35 -43.03 -24.95
C TYR A 734 -28.82 -42.53 -26.32
N GLY A 735 -28.08 -41.61 -26.95
CA GLY A 735 -28.35 -41.18 -28.32
C GLY A 735 -28.22 -42.33 -29.32
N GLY A 736 -27.19 -43.18 -29.19
CA GLY A 736 -27.03 -44.37 -30.01
C GLY A 736 -28.19 -45.36 -29.85
N ARG A 737 -28.71 -45.52 -28.62
CA ARG A 737 -29.91 -46.32 -28.35
C ARG A 737 -31.17 -45.71 -28.97
N LEU A 738 -31.37 -44.39 -28.89
CA LEU A 738 -32.48 -43.70 -29.55
C LEU A 738 -32.44 -43.83 -31.08
N ILE A 739 -31.26 -43.97 -31.68
CA ILE A 739 -31.10 -44.30 -33.11
C ILE A 739 -31.45 -45.77 -33.37
N ALA A 740 -30.98 -46.70 -32.53
CA ALA A 740 -31.30 -48.13 -32.65
C ALA A 740 -32.80 -48.42 -32.49
N GLU A 741 -33.51 -47.63 -31.68
CA GLU A 741 -34.97 -47.69 -31.49
C GLU A 741 -35.75 -46.82 -32.50
N GLY A 742 -35.06 -46.16 -33.45
CA GLY A 742 -35.67 -45.40 -34.55
C GLY A 742 -36.26 -44.03 -34.17
N TYR A 743 -36.02 -43.53 -32.95
CA TYR A 743 -36.63 -42.31 -32.44
C TYR A 743 -35.90 -41.01 -32.84
N ILE A 744 -34.61 -41.07 -33.17
CA ILE A 744 -33.83 -39.91 -33.68
C ILE A 744 -32.93 -40.34 -34.84
N SER A 745 -32.55 -39.37 -35.69
CA SER A 745 -31.53 -39.61 -36.72
C SER A 745 -30.10 -39.36 -36.19
N ALA A 746 -29.11 -39.99 -36.80
CA ALA A 746 -27.69 -39.72 -36.49
C ALA A 746 -27.32 -38.25 -36.70
N LYS A 747 -27.93 -37.56 -37.68
CA LYS A 747 -27.79 -36.11 -37.88
C LYS A 747 -28.25 -35.34 -36.63
N ALA A 748 -29.48 -35.59 -36.18
CA ALA A 748 -30.07 -34.91 -35.04
C ALA A 748 -29.27 -35.13 -33.74
N LEU A 749 -28.72 -36.33 -33.54
CA LEU A 749 -27.79 -36.61 -32.43
C LEU A 749 -26.58 -35.66 -32.47
N PHE A 750 -25.87 -35.57 -33.60
CA PHE A 750 -24.66 -34.75 -33.68
C PHE A 750 -24.96 -33.24 -33.57
N GLU A 751 -26.05 -32.77 -34.16
CA GLU A 751 -26.48 -31.37 -34.03
C GLU A 751 -26.81 -31.02 -32.57
N THR A 752 -27.62 -31.83 -31.88
CA THR A 752 -27.95 -31.63 -30.46
C THR A 752 -26.70 -31.72 -29.56
N PHE A 753 -25.79 -32.67 -29.83
CA PHE A 753 -24.55 -32.83 -29.08
C PHE A 753 -23.66 -31.58 -29.16
N MET A 754 -23.36 -31.09 -30.37
CA MET A 754 -22.48 -29.92 -30.56
C MET A 754 -23.05 -28.66 -29.90
N VAL A 755 -24.37 -28.50 -29.91
CA VAL A 755 -25.06 -27.37 -29.30
C VAL A 755 -24.98 -27.41 -27.76
N LEU A 756 -25.27 -28.56 -27.14
CA LEU A 756 -25.44 -28.67 -25.68
C LEU A 756 -24.17 -29.02 -24.89
N VAL A 757 -23.18 -29.70 -25.50
CA VAL A 757 -21.97 -30.15 -24.79
C VAL A 757 -21.08 -28.99 -24.32
N SER A 758 -21.14 -27.85 -25.01
CA SER A 758 -20.38 -26.63 -24.65
C SER A 758 -21.04 -25.81 -23.52
N THR A 759 -22.35 -25.98 -23.32
CA THR A 759 -23.18 -25.07 -22.51
C THR A 759 -22.82 -25.09 -21.02
N GLY A 760 -22.52 -26.27 -20.44
CA GLY A 760 -22.16 -26.40 -19.03
C GLY A 760 -20.89 -25.66 -18.64
N ARG A 761 -19.88 -25.65 -19.52
CA ARG A 761 -18.64 -24.89 -19.33
C ARG A 761 -18.92 -23.38 -19.32
N VAL A 762 -19.73 -22.89 -20.25
CA VAL A 762 -20.14 -21.48 -20.33
C VAL A 762 -20.88 -21.05 -19.05
N ILE A 763 -21.79 -21.89 -18.54
CA ILE A 763 -22.48 -21.62 -17.27
C ILE A 763 -21.52 -21.63 -16.07
N ALA A 764 -20.56 -22.57 -16.02
CA ALA A 764 -19.58 -22.63 -14.94
C ALA A 764 -18.55 -21.48 -14.96
N ASP A 765 -18.19 -20.98 -16.15
CA ASP A 765 -17.41 -19.75 -16.31
C ASP A 765 -18.19 -18.53 -15.80
N ALA A 766 -19.48 -18.40 -16.14
CA ALA A 766 -20.36 -17.35 -15.59
C ALA A 766 -20.53 -17.45 -14.07
N GLY A 767 -20.82 -18.64 -13.54
CA GLY A 767 -20.98 -18.89 -12.10
C GLY A 767 -19.72 -18.59 -11.28
N SER A 768 -18.54 -18.70 -11.89
CA SER A 768 -17.28 -18.30 -11.22
C SER A 768 -17.17 -16.79 -10.96
N MET A 769 -18.01 -15.98 -11.59
CA MET A 769 -18.04 -14.52 -11.42
C MET A 769 -18.76 -14.07 -10.14
N THR A 770 -19.54 -14.93 -9.46
CA THR A 770 -20.36 -14.54 -8.30
C THR A 770 -19.57 -13.83 -7.19
N THR A 771 -18.33 -14.24 -6.91
CA THR A 771 -17.47 -13.56 -5.92
C THR A 771 -17.03 -12.16 -6.32
N ASP A 772 -16.97 -11.91 -7.63
CA ASP A 772 -16.49 -10.67 -8.21
C ASP A 772 -17.69 -9.72 -8.43
N LEU A 773 -18.90 -10.26 -8.65
CA LEU A 773 -20.18 -9.55 -8.55
C LEU A 773 -20.41 -9.06 -7.10
N ALA A 774 -20.21 -9.91 -6.09
CA ALA A 774 -20.38 -9.56 -4.67
C ALA A 774 -19.47 -8.39 -4.26
N LYS A 775 -18.15 -8.51 -4.50
CA LYS A 775 -17.20 -7.41 -4.28
C LYS A 775 -17.54 -6.13 -5.06
N GLY A 776 -18.15 -6.28 -6.23
CA GLY A 776 -18.68 -5.16 -7.01
C GLY A 776 -19.84 -4.48 -6.30
N SER A 777 -20.75 -5.24 -5.69
CA SER A 777 -21.86 -4.72 -4.87
C SER A 777 -21.35 -3.95 -3.65
N ASP A 778 -20.34 -4.48 -2.93
CA ASP A 778 -19.73 -3.81 -1.77
C ASP A 778 -19.11 -2.46 -2.18
N ALA A 779 -18.35 -2.44 -3.28
CA ALA A 779 -17.73 -1.22 -3.82
C ALA A 779 -18.77 -0.22 -4.36
N VAL A 780 -19.85 -0.69 -5.00
CA VAL A 780 -20.99 0.16 -5.38
C VAL A 780 -21.63 0.79 -4.14
N GLY A 781 -21.83 0.01 -3.07
CA GLY A 781 -22.32 0.51 -1.78
C GLY A 781 -21.42 1.62 -1.23
N SER A 782 -20.10 1.41 -1.16
CA SER A 782 -19.16 2.43 -0.67
C SER A 782 -19.07 3.68 -1.56
N VAL A 783 -19.43 3.59 -2.84
CA VAL A 783 -19.57 4.77 -3.72
C VAL A 783 -20.86 5.52 -3.41
N PHE A 784 -21.99 4.82 -3.26
CA PHE A 784 -23.28 5.45 -2.94
C PHE A 784 -23.34 6.03 -1.52
N THR A 785 -22.67 5.45 -0.51
CA THR A 785 -22.55 6.10 0.83
C THR A 785 -21.82 7.44 0.80
N VAL A 786 -21.07 7.74 -0.27
CA VAL A 786 -20.49 9.06 -0.52
C VAL A 786 -21.44 9.92 -1.36
N LEU A 787 -21.99 9.39 -2.45
CA LEU A 787 -22.82 10.16 -3.38
C LEU A 787 -24.19 10.56 -2.81
N ASP A 788 -24.80 9.73 -1.98
CA ASP A 788 -26.14 9.94 -1.41
C ASP A 788 -26.09 10.62 -0.03
N ARG A 789 -24.88 10.91 0.49
CA ARG A 789 -24.69 11.64 1.74
C ARG A 789 -25.02 13.12 1.55
N TYR A 790 -26.02 13.60 2.29
CA TYR A 790 -26.25 15.02 2.49
C TYR A 790 -25.15 15.62 3.38
N THR A 791 -24.67 16.82 3.04
CA THR A 791 -23.79 17.60 3.91
C THR A 791 -24.60 18.29 5.02
N LYS A 792 -23.97 18.58 6.16
CA LYS A 792 -24.62 19.35 7.25
C LYS A 792 -24.53 20.86 7.05
N ILE A 793 -23.59 21.31 6.23
CA ILE A 793 -23.31 22.72 5.96
C ILE A 793 -23.27 22.85 4.44
N GLU A 794 -24.41 23.15 3.83
CA GLU A 794 -24.55 23.20 2.36
C GLU A 794 -23.83 24.42 1.77
N PRO A 795 -22.79 24.24 0.91
CA PRO A 795 -22.07 25.36 0.30
C PRO A 795 -22.85 26.13 -0.78
N GLU A 796 -23.83 25.49 -1.45
CA GLU A 796 -24.58 26.03 -2.60
C GLU A 796 -26.09 26.19 -2.31
N ASP A 797 -26.45 26.56 -1.08
CA ASP A 797 -27.84 26.85 -0.69
C ASP A 797 -28.47 27.93 -1.58
N SER A 798 -29.52 27.57 -2.33
CA SER A 798 -30.20 28.48 -3.26
C SER A 798 -30.85 29.67 -2.57
N ASP A 799 -31.32 29.45 -1.34
CA ASP A 799 -32.13 30.39 -0.56
C ASP A 799 -31.26 31.19 0.42
N GLY A 800 -29.99 30.79 0.57
CA GLY A 800 -28.97 31.48 1.34
C GLY A 800 -28.69 32.90 0.84
N PHE A 801 -28.63 33.87 1.77
CA PHE A 801 -28.42 35.28 1.44
C PHE A 801 -27.05 35.51 0.79
N LYS A 802 -27.05 36.17 -0.37
CA LYS A 802 -25.85 36.49 -1.15
C LYS A 802 -25.50 37.97 -0.93
N PRO A 803 -24.48 38.30 -0.12
CA PRO A 803 -24.11 39.68 0.15
C PRO A 803 -23.46 40.32 -1.08
N GLU A 804 -23.79 41.59 -1.34
CA GLU A 804 -23.10 42.44 -2.32
C GLU A 804 -21.87 43.12 -1.68
N THR A 805 -21.98 43.48 -0.40
CA THR A 805 -20.92 44.01 0.45
C THR A 805 -21.00 43.41 1.85
N ILE A 806 -19.88 43.46 2.58
CA ILE A 806 -19.76 43.11 4.00
C ILE A 806 -18.91 44.20 4.66
N MET A 807 -19.36 44.74 5.80
CA MET A 807 -18.57 45.65 6.64
C MET A 807 -17.64 44.87 7.58
N GLY A 808 -18.04 43.66 7.96
CA GLY A 808 -17.20 42.71 8.67
C GLY A 808 -17.22 42.85 10.18
N ASN A 809 -18.33 43.27 10.80
CA ASN A 809 -18.50 43.14 12.26
C ASN A 809 -18.87 41.69 12.60
N VAL A 810 -18.13 41.04 13.52
CA VAL A 810 -18.33 39.61 13.83
C VAL A 810 -18.72 39.42 15.31
N GLU A 811 -19.89 38.82 15.56
CA GLU A 811 -20.42 38.53 16.90
C GLU A 811 -20.50 37.01 17.09
N LEU A 812 -19.77 36.47 18.07
CA LEU A 812 -20.03 35.14 18.63
C LEU A 812 -20.82 35.33 19.92
N ARG A 813 -21.93 34.60 20.07
CA ARG A 813 -22.83 34.77 21.21
C ARG A 813 -23.33 33.45 21.79
N ASP A 814 -23.10 33.29 23.09
CA ASP A 814 -23.58 32.21 23.96
C ASP A 814 -23.19 30.81 23.42
N VAL A 815 -22.01 30.72 22.80
CA VAL A 815 -21.54 29.58 22.01
C VAL A 815 -21.14 28.41 22.90
N ASP A 816 -21.80 27.27 22.69
CA ASP A 816 -21.34 25.95 23.14
C ASP A 816 -20.74 25.19 21.95
N PHE A 817 -19.54 24.62 22.09
CA PHE A 817 -18.85 23.90 21.02
C PHE A 817 -17.98 22.74 21.54
N ALA A 818 -18.02 21.62 20.82
CA ALA A 818 -17.10 20.49 20.90
C ALA A 818 -16.79 20.02 19.47
N TYR A 819 -15.59 19.50 19.22
CA TYR A 819 -15.25 19.00 17.88
C TYR A 819 -16.00 17.70 17.56
N PRO A 820 -16.58 17.52 16.35
CA PRO A 820 -17.36 16.32 16.01
C PRO A 820 -16.61 14.98 16.16
N ALA A 821 -15.29 14.97 16.02
CA ALA A 821 -14.45 13.80 16.23
C ALA A 821 -14.15 13.48 17.72
N ARG A 822 -14.45 14.41 18.65
CA ARG A 822 -14.24 14.27 20.10
C ARG A 822 -15.38 14.99 20.87
N PRO A 823 -16.64 14.52 20.76
CA PRO A 823 -17.81 15.21 21.30
C PRO A 823 -17.78 15.37 22.83
N ASP A 824 -17.09 14.47 23.53
CA ASP A 824 -16.92 14.51 24.99
C ASP A 824 -16.01 15.67 25.47
N VAL A 825 -15.24 16.27 24.56
CA VAL A 825 -14.30 17.37 24.86
C VAL A 825 -14.91 18.70 24.42
N ILE A 826 -15.68 19.30 25.33
CA ILE A 826 -16.24 20.64 25.16
C ILE A 826 -15.12 21.69 25.20
N ILE A 827 -14.99 22.45 24.11
CA ILE A 827 -14.00 23.53 23.93
C ILE A 827 -14.59 24.88 24.35
N PHE A 828 -15.87 25.14 24.06
CA PHE A 828 -16.56 26.36 24.46
C PHE A 828 -17.86 26.05 25.19
N LYS A 829 -18.16 26.85 26.22
CA LYS A 829 -19.39 26.74 27.01
C LYS A 829 -19.88 28.15 27.39
N GLY A 830 -20.90 28.65 26.69
CA GLY A 830 -21.39 30.02 26.80
C GLY A 830 -20.40 31.09 26.34
N PHE A 831 -19.54 30.80 25.35
CA PHE A 831 -18.52 31.73 24.88
C PHE A 831 -19.13 32.87 24.05
N SER A 832 -18.71 34.12 24.34
CA SER A 832 -19.19 35.32 23.66
C SER A 832 -18.05 36.33 23.44
N ILE A 833 -17.95 36.89 22.23
CA ILE A 833 -17.02 37.97 21.86
C ILE A 833 -17.60 38.78 20.68
N ASN A 834 -17.36 40.09 20.66
CA ASN A 834 -17.66 40.96 19.52
C ASN A 834 -16.38 41.53 18.94
N ILE A 835 -16.25 41.49 17.62
CA ILE A 835 -15.10 41.94 16.83
C ILE A 835 -15.59 43.06 15.91
N GLU A 836 -15.20 44.29 16.20
CA GLU A 836 -15.68 45.48 15.53
C GLU A 836 -15.15 45.61 14.09
N ALA A 837 -16.01 46.10 13.18
CA ALA A 837 -15.68 46.30 11.78
C ALA A 837 -14.45 47.21 11.58
N GLY A 838 -13.52 46.80 10.71
CA GLY A 838 -12.32 47.56 10.35
C GLY A 838 -11.22 47.63 11.41
N LYS A 839 -11.40 46.99 12.58
CA LYS A 839 -10.40 46.94 13.67
C LYS A 839 -9.68 45.60 13.75
N SER A 840 -8.57 45.60 14.47
CA SER A 840 -7.73 44.43 14.74
C SER A 840 -7.97 43.87 16.15
N THR A 841 -8.32 42.59 16.23
CA THR A 841 -8.55 41.85 17.49
C THR A 841 -7.60 40.66 17.60
N ALA A 842 -6.71 40.68 18.58
CA ALA A 842 -5.82 39.58 18.90
C ALA A 842 -6.47 38.54 19.81
N LEU A 843 -6.25 37.25 19.52
CA LEU A 843 -6.68 36.11 20.32
C LEU A 843 -5.45 35.46 20.95
N VAL A 844 -5.36 35.50 22.28
CA VAL A 844 -4.17 35.08 23.05
C VAL A 844 -4.58 34.08 24.13
N GLY A 845 -3.72 33.13 24.48
CA GLY A 845 -4.03 32.10 25.46
C GLY A 845 -3.22 30.83 25.28
N GLN A 846 -3.36 29.89 26.21
CA GLN A 846 -2.63 28.61 26.18
C GLN A 846 -2.99 27.76 24.94
N SER A 847 -2.16 26.76 24.63
CA SER A 847 -2.47 25.79 23.58
C SER A 847 -3.72 24.99 23.98
N GLY A 848 -4.67 24.84 23.04
CA GLY A 848 -5.96 24.19 23.31
C GLY A 848 -7.05 25.11 23.91
N SER A 849 -6.80 26.38 24.20
CA SER A 849 -7.84 27.28 24.80
C SER A 849 -8.96 27.75 23.84
N GLY A 850 -9.01 27.23 22.61
CA GLY A 850 -10.04 27.52 21.61
C GLY A 850 -9.69 28.59 20.55
N LYS A 851 -8.48 29.17 20.58
CA LYS A 851 -8.08 30.28 19.69
C LYS A 851 -8.45 30.08 18.21
N SER A 852 -7.89 29.05 17.56
CA SER A 852 -8.16 28.71 16.15
C SER A 852 -9.56 28.10 15.93
N THR A 853 -10.25 27.69 16.99
CA THR A 853 -11.67 27.28 16.94
C THR A 853 -12.57 28.47 16.61
N ILE A 854 -12.24 29.68 17.08
CA ILE A 854 -12.95 30.91 16.68
C ILE A 854 -12.82 31.15 15.17
N ILE A 855 -11.60 31.05 14.62
CA ILE A 855 -11.37 31.16 13.17
C ILE A 855 -12.18 30.11 12.40
N GLY A 856 -12.20 28.86 12.87
CA GLY A 856 -13.01 27.79 12.26
C GLY A 856 -14.54 27.99 12.35
N LEU A 857 -15.03 28.70 13.36
CA LEU A 857 -16.44 29.10 13.46
C LEU A 857 -16.77 30.29 12.54
N ILE A 858 -15.86 31.26 12.38
CA ILE A 858 -16.05 32.42 11.48
C ILE A 858 -16.03 31.99 10.01
N GLU A 859 -15.12 31.10 9.62
CA GLU A 859 -15.11 30.45 8.29
C GLU A 859 -16.26 29.46 8.09
N ARG A 860 -17.09 29.20 9.11
CA ARG A 860 -18.14 28.17 9.12
C ARG A 860 -17.63 26.80 8.65
N PHE A 861 -16.45 26.39 9.12
CA PHE A 861 -15.97 25.01 8.99
C PHE A 861 -16.74 24.05 9.90
N TYR A 862 -17.30 24.59 10.99
CA TYR A 862 -18.20 23.92 11.92
C TYR A 862 -19.34 24.89 12.29
N ASP A 863 -20.53 24.37 12.54
CA ASP A 863 -21.61 25.11 13.20
C ASP A 863 -21.55 24.86 14.73
N PRO A 864 -21.91 25.85 15.57
CA PRO A 864 -21.94 25.68 17.03
C PRO A 864 -23.09 24.77 17.48
N ILE A 865 -22.90 24.09 18.63
CA ILE A 865 -23.91 23.19 19.24
C ILE A 865 -25.04 24.00 19.85
N ARG A 866 -24.70 25.13 20.48
CA ARG A 866 -25.65 26.12 21.01
C ARG A 866 -25.06 27.52 20.80
N GLY A 867 -25.91 28.54 20.87
CA GLY A 867 -25.52 29.92 20.55
C GLY A 867 -25.52 30.20 19.05
N THR A 868 -25.09 31.41 18.69
CA THR A 868 -25.09 31.91 17.30
C THR A 868 -23.77 32.58 16.97
N VAL A 869 -23.37 32.52 15.70
CA VAL A 869 -22.25 33.29 15.15
C VAL A 869 -22.82 34.16 14.04
N LYS A 870 -22.49 35.46 14.04
CA LYS A 870 -23.06 36.43 13.12
C LYS A 870 -21.98 37.27 12.46
N ILE A 871 -22.25 37.69 11.23
CA ILE A 871 -21.50 38.70 10.51
C ILE A 871 -22.49 39.80 10.11
N ASP A 872 -22.12 41.05 10.36
CA ASP A 872 -22.96 42.25 10.17
C ASP A 872 -24.39 42.12 10.75
N GLY A 873 -24.48 41.48 11.93
CA GLY A 873 -25.72 41.27 12.68
C GLY A 873 -26.61 40.11 12.20
N ARG A 874 -26.27 39.45 11.09
CA ARG A 874 -26.99 38.30 10.51
C ARG A 874 -26.26 36.99 10.83
N ASP A 875 -26.98 35.94 11.22
CA ASP A 875 -26.41 34.61 11.50
C ASP A 875 -25.75 34.00 10.25
N ILE A 876 -24.52 33.51 10.38
CA ILE A 876 -23.73 32.88 9.31
C ILE A 876 -24.42 31.66 8.69
N LYS A 877 -25.39 31.07 9.39
CA LYS A 877 -26.24 29.98 8.89
C LYS A 877 -27.16 30.41 7.75
N SER A 878 -27.54 31.69 7.70
CA SER A 878 -28.46 32.25 6.69
C SER A 878 -27.77 32.84 5.44
N TYR A 879 -26.44 32.76 5.36
CA TYR A 879 -25.65 33.22 4.21
C TYR A 879 -25.37 32.07 3.22
N HIS A 880 -25.39 32.39 1.92
CA HIS A 880 -24.79 31.51 0.91
C HIS A 880 -23.28 31.42 1.13
N LEU A 881 -22.81 30.27 1.59
CA LEU A 881 -21.47 30.10 2.17
C LEU A 881 -20.34 30.47 1.20
N ARG A 882 -20.43 30.06 -0.07
CA ARG A 882 -19.44 30.42 -1.09
C ARG A 882 -19.46 31.90 -1.48
N SER A 883 -20.53 32.64 -1.20
CA SER A 883 -20.53 34.10 -1.34
C SER A 883 -19.92 34.77 -0.10
N LEU A 884 -20.28 34.32 1.10
CA LEU A 884 -19.71 34.83 2.36
C LEU A 884 -18.18 34.69 2.38
N ARG A 885 -17.65 33.51 2.05
CA ARG A 885 -16.20 33.24 1.99
C ARG A 885 -15.45 34.05 0.93
N LYS A 886 -16.09 34.80 0.02
CA LYS A 886 -15.36 35.73 -0.87
C LYS A 886 -14.81 36.95 -0.10
N TYR A 887 -15.52 37.39 0.93
CA TYR A 887 -15.17 38.57 1.73
C TYR A 887 -14.29 38.25 2.94
N ILE A 888 -13.99 36.97 3.19
CA ILE A 888 -13.10 36.49 4.26
C ILE A 888 -11.80 35.99 3.61
N ALA A 889 -10.62 36.18 4.22
CA ALA A 889 -9.41 35.46 3.81
C ALA A 889 -8.63 34.94 5.01
N LEU A 890 -8.27 33.66 4.95
CA LEU A 890 -7.44 32.97 5.93
C LEU A 890 -5.98 32.92 5.49
N VAL A 891 -5.08 33.38 6.37
CA VAL A 891 -3.63 33.12 6.32
C VAL A 891 -3.30 32.15 7.46
N SER A 892 -2.96 30.92 7.10
CA SER A 892 -2.68 29.83 8.03
C SER A 892 -1.26 29.87 8.60
N GLN A 893 -1.06 29.08 9.65
CA GLN A 893 0.23 28.86 10.31
C GLN A 893 1.25 28.25 9.35
N GLU A 894 0.84 27.18 8.66
CA GLU A 894 1.58 26.59 7.55
C GLU A 894 0.87 26.95 6.23
N PRO A 895 1.53 27.69 5.32
CA PRO A 895 0.94 28.12 4.04
C PRO A 895 0.99 27.02 2.98
N THR A 896 -0.16 26.42 2.68
CA THR A 896 -0.26 25.41 1.63
C THR A 896 -0.17 26.05 0.23
N LEU A 897 0.91 25.74 -0.49
CA LEU A 897 1.06 25.99 -1.91
C LEU A 897 0.76 24.72 -2.70
N PHE A 898 -0.04 24.84 -3.76
CA PHE A 898 -0.40 23.73 -4.65
C PHE A 898 0.71 23.52 -5.71
N ALA A 899 0.85 22.30 -6.22
CA ALA A 899 1.78 22.04 -7.33
C ALA A 899 1.35 22.80 -8.59
N GLY A 900 2.20 23.73 -9.03
CA GLY A 900 1.93 24.68 -10.10
C GLY A 900 2.90 25.86 -10.01
N THR A 901 2.66 26.90 -10.80
CA THR A 901 3.46 28.13 -10.79
C THR A 901 3.22 28.98 -9.53
N ILE A 902 4.14 29.90 -9.24
CA ILE A 902 3.93 30.95 -8.21
C ILE A 902 2.72 31.83 -8.62
N ARG A 903 2.62 32.18 -9.90
CA ARG A 903 1.50 32.92 -10.51
C ARG A 903 0.15 32.30 -10.17
N GLU A 904 -0.04 31.01 -10.44
CA GLU A 904 -1.29 30.27 -10.14
C GLU A 904 -1.59 30.19 -8.65
N ASN A 905 -0.54 30.12 -7.82
CA ASN A 905 -0.66 30.08 -6.36
C ASN A 905 -1.10 31.42 -5.75
N ILE A 906 -0.71 32.56 -6.32
CA ILE A 906 -1.20 33.89 -5.91
C ILE A 906 -2.64 34.09 -6.38
N VAL A 907 -2.95 33.76 -7.64
CA VAL A 907 -4.28 33.91 -8.27
C VAL A 907 -5.30 32.87 -7.75
N TYR A 908 -4.92 31.94 -6.87
CA TYR A 908 -5.72 30.76 -6.53
C TYR A 908 -7.17 31.07 -6.11
N GLY A 909 -7.40 32.12 -5.32
CA GLY A 909 -8.73 32.53 -4.83
C GLY A 909 -9.15 33.95 -5.21
N ALA A 910 -8.63 34.50 -6.30
CA ALA A 910 -9.12 35.77 -6.86
C ALA A 910 -10.45 35.55 -7.63
N PRO A 911 -11.40 36.50 -7.61
CA PRO A 911 -12.74 36.29 -8.18
C PRO A 911 -12.81 36.37 -9.71
N ASN A 912 -11.81 36.97 -10.37
CA ASN A 912 -11.83 37.33 -11.80
C ASN A 912 -10.58 36.81 -12.55
N LYS A 913 -10.51 37.08 -13.86
CA LYS A 913 -9.21 37.21 -14.53
C LYS A 913 -8.59 38.54 -14.10
N ASN A 914 -7.53 38.44 -13.31
CA ASN A 914 -6.72 39.58 -12.85
C ASN A 914 -5.59 39.86 -13.86
N ASP A 915 -5.26 41.15 -14.04
CA ASP A 915 -4.14 41.55 -14.89
C ASP A 915 -2.78 41.29 -14.22
N GLU A 916 -1.72 41.17 -15.03
CA GLU A 916 -0.37 40.86 -14.54
C GLU A 916 0.18 41.93 -13.59
N SER A 917 -0.24 43.19 -13.76
CA SER A 917 0.01 44.30 -12.83
C SER A 917 -0.54 44.03 -11.43
N GLU A 918 -1.78 43.58 -11.30
CA GLU A 918 -2.42 43.31 -9.99
C GLU A 918 -1.70 42.19 -9.23
N ILE A 919 -1.28 41.14 -9.95
CA ILE A 919 -0.51 40.02 -9.38
C ILE A 919 0.85 40.52 -8.86
N ILE A 920 1.52 41.37 -9.65
CA ILE A 920 2.81 41.96 -9.29
C ILE A 920 2.68 42.91 -8.10
N ASP A 921 1.64 43.74 -8.05
CA ASP A 921 1.46 44.73 -6.99
C ASP A 921 0.98 44.09 -5.67
N ALA A 922 0.15 43.03 -5.73
CA ALA A 922 -0.11 42.18 -4.58
C ALA A 922 1.16 41.48 -4.06
N ALA A 923 2.03 41.02 -4.96
CA ALA A 923 3.33 40.45 -4.59
C ALA A 923 4.31 41.50 -4.01
N LYS A 924 4.32 42.75 -4.49
CA LYS A 924 5.10 43.85 -3.88
C LYS A 924 4.59 44.18 -2.49
N ALA A 925 3.27 44.31 -2.32
CA ALA A 925 2.65 44.59 -1.03
C ALA A 925 2.91 43.47 0.00
N ALA A 926 3.05 42.22 -0.46
CA ALA A 926 3.46 41.07 0.36
C ALA A 926 4.99 40.91 0.56
N ASN A 927 5.83 41.86 0.10
CA ASN A 927 7.31 41.74 0.08
C ASN A 927 7.82 40.48 -0.66
N ALA A 928 7.04 39.96 -1.61
CA ALA A 928 7.34 38.74 -2.36
C ALA A 928 8.03 39.01 -3.72
N HIS A 929 7.70 40.14 -4.37
CA HIS A 929 8.11 40.43 -5.75
C HIS A 929 9.60 40.25 -6.01
N ASP A 930 10.46 40.79 -5.15
CA ASP A 930 11.91 40.85 -5.39
C ASP A 930 12.55 39.46 -5.38
N PHE A 931 12.09 38.56 -4.49
CA PHE A 931 12.58 37.18 -4.48
C PHE A 931 12.00 36.35 -5.63
N ILE A 932 10.75 36.61 -6.03
CA ILE A 932 10.13 35.93 -7.18
C ILE A 932 10.82 36.33 -8.48
N ALA A 933 11.14 37.62 -8.66
CA ALA A 933 11.87 38.13 -9.82
C ALA A 933 13.33 37.65 -9.86
N GLY A 934 13.92 37.30 -8.71
CA GLY A 934 15.23 36.65 -8.61
C GLY A 934 15.25 35.15 -8.94
N LEU A 935 14.09 34.51 -9.14
CA LEU A 935 14.02 33.12 -9.60
C LEU A 935 14.19 33.06 -11.11
N LYS A 936 14.87 32.01 -11.60
CA LYS A 936 15.23 31.80 -13.01
C LYS A 936 14.04 31.99 -13.98
N ASP A 937 12.88 31.46 -13.60
CA ASP A 937 11.66 31.47 -14.42
C ASP A 937 10.59 32.42 -13.84
N GLY A 938 10.99 33.34 -12.95
CA GLY A 938 10.13 34.40 -12.39
C GLY A 938 8.86 33.88 -11.70
N TYR A 939 7.73 34.52 -11.97
CA TYR A 939 6.40 34.11 -11.50
C TYR A 939 5.95 32.74 -12.04
N ASP A 940 6.53 32.29 -13.16
CA ASP A 940 6.22 31.02 -13.80
C ASP A 940 7.10 29.86 -13.28
N THR A 941 7.97 30.14 -12.30
CA THR A 941 8.69 29.12 -11.53
C THR A 941 7.71 28.13 -10.88
N TRP A 942 7.95 26.83 -11.09
CA TRP A 942 7.13 25.76 -10.53
C TRP A 942 7.46 25.49 -9.06
N CYS A 943 6.44 25.29 -8.22
CA CYS A 943 6.54 25.07 -6.78
C CYS A 943 5.80 23.80 -6.32
N GLY A 944 5.98 23.45 -5.04
CA GLY A 944 5.50 22.20 -4.44
C GLY A 944 6.50 21.05 -4.58
N ASP A 945 6.08 19.83 -4.27
CA ASP A 945 6.97 18.66 -4.04
C ASP A 945 7.84 18.24 -5.24
N ARG A 946 7.50 18.71 -6.45
CA ARG A 946 8.26 18.49 -7.70
C ARG A 946 8.84 19.76 -8.31
N GLY A 947 8.82 20.88 -7.57
CA GLY A 947 9.31 22.18 -7.99
C GLY A 947 10.41 22.72 -7.09
N VAL A 948 10.63 24.03 -7.15
CA VAL A 948 11.52 24.75 -6.25
C VAL A 948 10.93 24.73 -4.83
N GLN A 949 11.71 24.21 -3.88
CA GLN A 949 11.37 24.26 -2.46
C GLN A 949 11.61 25.66 -1.90
N LEU A 950 10.52 26.34 -1.53
CA LEU A 950 10.53 27.66 -0.94
C LEU A 950 10.59 27.59 0.60
N SER A 951 11.27 28.54 1.23
CA SER A 951 11.31 28.66 2.70
C SER A 951 9.93 29.00 3.27
N GLY A 952 9.72 28.76 4.58
CA GLY A 952 8.47 29.14 5.26
C GLY A 952 8.13 30.62 5.04
N GLY A 953 9.11 31.51 5.17
CA GLY A 953 8.94 32.95 4.92
C GLY A 953 8.68 33.35 3.46
N GLN A 954 9.09 32.54 2.48
CA GLN A 954 8.72 32.74 1.08
C GLN A 954 7.28 32.25 0.82
N LYS A 955 6.93 31.06 1.30
CA LYS A 955 5.58 30.49 1.19
C LYS A 955 4.54 31.39 1.88
N GLN A 956 4.87 31.96 3.04
CA GLN A 956 3.96 32.84 3.79
C GLN A 956 3.70 34.16 3.07
N ARG A 957 4.73 34.74 2.44
CA ARG A 957 4.55 35.93 1.59
C ARG A 957 3.69 35.65 0.35
N ILE A 958 3.77 34.46 -0.24
CA ILE A 958 2.87 34.05 -1.33
C ILE A 958 1.42 33.89 -0.84
N ALA A 959 1.22 33.32 0.35
CA ALA A 959 -0.13 33.24 0.97
C ALA A 959 -0.70 34.63 1.32
N ILE A 960 0.15 35.57 1.76
CA ILE A 960 -0.24 36.97 1.98
C ILE A 960 -0.56 37.66 0.65
N ALA A 961 0.21 37.46 -0.42
CA ALA A 961 -0.11 37.98 -1.75
C ALA A 961 -1.47 37.45 -2.26
N ARG A 962 -1.77 36.16 -2.05
CA ARG A 962 -3.07 35.54 -2.32
C ARG A 962 -4.21 36.21 -1.53
N ALA A 963 -3.99 36.53 -0.25
CA ALA A 963 -4.98 37.23 0.58
C ALA A 963 -5.18 38.70 0.15
N ILE A 964 -4.11 39.40 -0.23
CA ILE A 964 -4.17 40.77 -0.77
C ILE A 964 -4.97 40.80 -2.07
N LEU A 965 -4.66 39.91 -3.03
CA LEU A 965 -5.30 39.86 -4.35
C LEU A 965 -6.79 39.48 -4.27
N LYS A 966 -7.21 38.78 -3.20
CA LYS A 966 -8.62 38.50 -2.89
C LYS A 966 -9.37 39.73 -2.36
N ASN A 967 -8.66 40.69 -1.76
CA ASN A 967 -9.18 41.91 -1.13
C ASN A 967 -10.38 41.68 -0.18
N PRO A 968 -10.22 40.93 0.92
CA PRO A 968 -11.28 40.63 1.88
C PRO A 968 -11.69 41.85 2.72
N ALA A 969 -12.90 41.80 3.28
CA ALA A 969 -13.35 42.67 4.37
C ALA A 969 -12.91 42.14 5.75
N VAL A 970 -12.87 40.80 5.90
CA VAL A 970 -12.43 40.10 7.13
C VAL A 970 -11.16 39.30 6.85
N LEU A 971 -10.08 39.64 7.54
CA LEU A 971 -8.79 38.98 7.48
C LEU A 971 -8.60 38.10 8.74
N LEU A 972 -8.34 36.81 8.54
CA LEU A 972 -8.09 35.85 9.61
C LEU A 972 -6.64 35.40 9.54
N LEU A 973 -5.86 35.67 10.59
CA LEU A 973 -4.45 35.32 10.70
C LEU A 973 -4.28 34.27 11.81
N ASP A 974 -4.02 33.01 11.44
CA ASP A 974 -3.89 31.89 12.38
C ASP A 974 -2.40 31.56 12.57
N GLU A 975 -1.79 32.09 13.63
CA GLU A 975 -0.37 31.91 14.01
C GLU A 975 0.65 32.23 12.89
N ALA A 976 0.30 33.16 11.99
CA ALA A 976 0.96 33.46 10.73
C ALA A 976 2.45 33.92 10.78
N THR A 977 3.06 34.02 11.96
CA THR A 977 4.48 34.34 12.19
C THR A 977 5.22 33.31 13.06
N SER A 978 4.58 32.21 13.47
CA SER A 978 5.20 31.24 14.40
C SER A 978 6.40 30.52 13.77
N ALA A 979 6.20 29.89 12.62
CA ALA A 979 7.16 29.01 11.94
C ALA A 979 8.25 29.73 11.11
N LEU A 980 8.62 30.96 11.51
CA LEU A 980 9.54 31.83 10.77
C LEU A 980 10.84 32.12 11.52
N ASP A 981 11.94 32.18 10.78
CA ASP A 981 13.20 32.78 11.22
C ASP A 981 13.04 34.29 11.42
N SER A 982 13.88 34.91 12.26
CA SER A 982 13.72 36.30 12.69
C SER A 982 13.94 37.35 11.60
N GLN A 983 14.55 37.01 10.45
CA GLN A 983 14.65 37.92 9.31
C GLN A 983 13.39 37.84 8.43
N SER A 984 12.96 36.63 8.07
CA SER A 984 11.70 36.42 7.35
C SER A 984 10.49 36.91 8.14
N GLU A 985 10.48 36.68 9.46
CA GLU A 985 9.44 37.12 10.39
C GLU A 985 9.16 38.60 10.25
N LYS A 986 10.20 39.45 10.34
CA LYS A 986 10.03 40.90 10.27
C LYS A 986 9.47 41.31 8.91
N VAL A 987 10.02 40.78 7.81
CA VAL A 987 9.57 41.07 6.44
C VAL A 987 8.13 40.60 6.20
N VAL A 988 7.69 39.51 6.85
CA VAL A 988 6.29 39.04 6.86
C VAL A 988 5.40 39.93 7.75
N GLN A 989 5.88 40.35 8.92
CA GLN A 989 5.12 41.22 9.83
C GLN A 989 4.88 42.61 9.20
N ASP A 990 5.89 43.18 8.54
CA ASP A 990 5.81 44.44 7.80
C ASP A 990 4.85 44.33 6.59
N ALA A 991 4.63 43.13 6.05
CA ALA A 991 3.57 42.87 5.08
C ALA A 991 2.20 42.78 5.79
N LEU A 992 2.04 41.90 6.78
CA LEU A 992 0.78 41.69 7.51
C LEU A 992 0.19 42.99 8.07
N GLN A 993 1.00 43.86 8.67
CA GLN A 993 0.53 45.15 9.19
C GLN A 993 -0.08 46.03 8.09
N ARG A 994 0.52 46.09 6.89
CA ARG A 994 -0.05 46.82 5.75
C ARG A 994 -1.34 46.20 5.22
N VAL A 995 -1.54 44.88 5.40
CA VAL A 995 -2.79 44.19 4.99
C VAL A 995 -3.90 44.34 6.03
N MET A 996 -3.57 44.49 7.31
CA MET A 996 -4.55 44.70 8.39
C MET A 996 -5.20 46.09 8.37
N VAL A 997 -4.51 47.12 7.87
CA VAL A 997 -5.05 48.50 7.81
C VAL A 997 -6.36 48.54 7.02
N GLY A 998 -7.44 49.00 7.67
CA GLY A 998 -8.75 49.17 7.05
C GLY A 998 -9.56 47.87 6.85
N ARG A 999 -9.13 46.74 7.43
CA ARG A 999 -9.84 45.45 7.37
C ARG A 999 -10.11 44.91 8.77
N THR A 1000 -11.28 44.31 8.99
CA THR A 1000 -11.51 43.58 10.26
C THR A 1000 -10.51 42.44 10.34
N SER A 1001 -9.63 42.47 11.34
CA SER A 1001 -8.48 41.56 11.40
C SER A 1001 -8.50 40.74 12.68
N VAL A 1002 -8.71 39.42 12.57
CA VAL A 1002 -8.66 38.50 13.72
C VAL A 1002 -7.31 37.81 13.74
N VAL A 1003 -6.55 37.97 14.82
CA VAL A 1003 -5.14 37.61 14.88
C VAL A 1003 -4.87 36.62 16.02
N VAL A 1004 -4.83 35.32 15.72
CA VAL A 1004 -4.24 34.34 16.63
C VAL A 1004 -2.72 34.46 16.48
N ALA A 1005 -2.02 34.79 17.56
CA ALA A 1005 -0.56 34.89 17.54
C ALA A 1005 0.05 34.43 18.86
N HIS A 1006 1.23 33.81 18.77
CA HIS A 1006 2.08 33.53 19.93
C HIS A 1006 3.22 34.54 20.12
N ARG A 1007 3.35 35.54 19.24
CA ARG A 1007 4.43 36.54 19.32
C ARG A 1007 3.92 37.90 19.78
N LEU A 1008 4.50 38.42 20.87
CA LEU A 1008 4.13 39.70 21.46
C LEU A 1008 4.15 40.88 20.47
N SER A 1009 5.13 40.88 19.55
CA SER A 1009 5.34 41.91 18.53
C SER A 1009 4.14 42.08 17.59
N THR A 1010 3.40 41.00 17.31
CA THR A 1010 2.21 41.02 16.45
C THR A 1010 0.97 41.47 17.24
N ILE A 1011 0.87 41.04 18.50
CA ILE A 1011 -0.27 41.32 19.41
C ILE A 1011 -0.28 42.78 19.89
N GLN A 1012 0.89 43.36 20.17
CA GLN A 1012 1.03 44.67 20.81
C GLN A 1012 0.33 45.81 20.04
N ASN A 1013 0.23 45.69 18.72
CA ASN A 1013 -0.32 46.72 17.83
C ASN A 1013 -1.79 46.49 17.46
N CYS A 1014 -2.49 45.54 18.12
CA CYS A 1014 -3.91 45.30 17.89
C CYS A 1014 -4.80 46.24 18.74
N ASP A 1015 -5.92 46.69 18.17
CA ASP A 1015 -6.89 47.59 18.82
C ASP A 1015 -7.53 46.95 20.06
N LEU A 1016 -7.80 45.64 19.96
CA LEU A 1016 -8.35 44.81 21.03
C LEU A 1016 -7.51 43.55 21.19
N ILE A 1017 -7.34 43.08 22.43
CA ILE A 1017 -6.75 41.80 22.78
C ILE A 1017 -7.74 41.07 23.68
N ALA A 1018 -8.09 39.83 23.33
CA ALA A 1018 -8.89 38.92 24.14
C ALA A 1018 -8.06 37.72 24.60
N VAL A 1019 -8.13 37.40 25.89
CA VAL A 1019 -7.35 36.33 26.54
C VAL A 1019 -8.25 35.15 26.89
N LEU A 1020 -7.92 33.97 26.36
CA LEU A 1020 -8.65 32.73 26.53
C LEU A 1020 -7.90 31.74 27.44
N ASP A 1021 -8.53 31.31 28.54
CA ASP A 1021 -8.18 30.08 29.27
C ASP A 1021 -9.38 29.11 29.24
N LYS A 1022 -9.11 27.81 29.03
CA LYS A 1022 -10.09 26.70 29.06
C LYS A 1022 -11.47 27.01 28.44
N GLY A 1023 -11.49 27.69 27.29
CA GLY A 1023 -12.74 27.99 26.59
C GLY A 1023 -13.54 29.19 27.09
N GLN A 1024 -12.96 30.03 27.95
CA GLN A 1024 -13.59 31.25 28.47
C GLN A 1024 -12.71 32.48 28.21
N MET A 1025 -13.34 33.61 27.91
CA MET A 1025 -12.67 34.90 27.81
C MET A 1025 -12.44 35.46 29.22
N VAL A 1026 -11.20 35.46 29.68
CA VAL A 1026 -10.82 35.86 31.04
C VAL A 1026 -10.52 37.36 31.12
N GLU A 1027 -9.88 37.91 30.08
CA GLU A 1027 -9.56 39.34 29.99
C GLU A 1027 -9.79 39.87 28.57
N GLN A 1028 -10.17 41.14 28.47
CA GLN A 1028 -10.21 41.88 27.21
C GLN A 1028 -9.78 43.33 27.42
N GLY A 1029 -9.09 43.92 26.43
CA GLY A 1029 -8.66 45.32 26.46
C GLY A 1029 -7.48 45.61 25.52
N THR A 1030 -6.92 46.82 25.61
CA THR A 1030 -5.69 47.21 24.89
C THR A 1030 -4.44 46.66 25.56
N HIS A 1031 -3.31 46.59 24.84
CA HIS A 1031 -2.01 46.15 25.38
C HIS A 1031 -1.61 46.88 26.67
N SER A 1032 -1.79 48.20 26.72
CA SER A 1032 -1.49 49.03 27.91
C SER A 1032 -2.47 48.78 29.06
N SER A 1033 -3.77 48.66 28.78
CA SER A 1033 -4.79 48.38 29.78
C SER A 1033 -4.60 47.01 30.46
N LEU A 1034 -4.28 45.99 29.66
CA LEU A 1034 -4.05 44.64 30.19
C LEU A 1034 -2.72 44.51 30.94
N LEU A 1035 -1.66 45.22 30.54
CA LEU A 1035 -0.42 45.27 31.31
C LEU A 1035 -0.56 46.04 32.64
N ALA A 1036 -1.42 47.06 32.69
CA ALA A 1036 -1.67 47.83 33.92
C ALA A 1036 -2.30 47.00 35.05
N ARG A 1037 -2.83 45.80 34.76
CA ARG A 1037 -3.34 44.84 35.76
C ARG A 1037 -2.24 44.19 36.60
N GLY A 1038 -0.97 44.28 36.19
CA GLY A 1038 0.17 43.74 36.94
C GLY A 1038 0.17 42.20 37.08
N PRO A 1039 0.93 41.64 38.03
CA PRO A 1039 1.22 40.19 38.10
C PRO A 1039 0.01 39.28 38.39
N THR A 1040 -1.16 39.84 38.70
CA THR A 1040 -2.43 39.10 38.84
C THR A 1040 -3.20 38.98 37.52
N GLY A 1041 -2.84 39.72 36.47
CA GLY A 1041 -3.48 39.65 35.15
C GLY A 1041 -3.01 38.46 34.31
N ALA A 1042 -3.94 37.76 33.66
CA ALA A 1042 -3.64 36.61 32.80
C ALA A 1042 -2.78 37.02 31.59
N TYR A 1043 -3.07 38.17 30.98
CA TYR A 1043 -2.26 38.75 29.91
C TYR A 1043 -0.84 39.07 30.40
N PHE A 1044 -0.72 39.73 31.55
CA PHE A 1044 0.58 40.11 32.11
C PHE A 1044 1.44 38.87 32.38
N SER A 1045 0.85 37.78 32.91
CA SER A 1045 1.53 36.50 33.08
C SER A 1045 2.11 35.99 31.74
N LEU A 1046 1.28 35.91 30.70
CA LEU A 1046 1.70 35.50 29.34
C LEU A 1046 2.79 36.42 28.76
N VAL A 1047 2.70 37.74 28.96
CA VAL A 1047 3.75 38.69 28.53
C VAL A 1047 5.04 38.49 29.31
N SER A 1048 4.95 38.27 30.63
CA SER A 1048 6.12 38.12 31.50
C SER A 1048 6.94 36.89 31.14
N LEU A 1049 6.27 35.77 30.84
CA LEU A 1049 6.88 34.51 30.38
C LEU A 1049 7.66 34.69 29.05
N GLN A 1050 7.16 35.54 28.15
CA GLN A 1050 7.86 35.88 26.90
C GLN A 1050 8.96 36.93 27.06
N ARG A 1051 8.94 37.72 28.14
CA ARG A 1051 9.97 38.75 28.43
C ARG A 1051 11.14 38.23 29.25
N THR A 1052 11.01 37.11 29.97
CA THR A 1052 12.14 36.42 30.61
C THR A 1052 13.07 35.80 29.57
N PRO A 1053 14.34 36.26 29.43
CA PRO A 1053 15.32 35.57 28.61
C PRO A 1053 15.78 34.28 29.32
N HIS A 1054 16.35 33.33 28.57
CA HIS A 1054 17.20 32.29 29.15
C HIS A 1054 18.46 32.91 29.76
N ASN A 1055 18.38 33.28 31.05
CA ASN A 1055 19.49 33.90 31.78
C ASN A 1055 19.59 33.41 33.24
N SER A 1056 19.27 32.14 33.47
CA SER A 1056 19.34 31.46 34.76
C SER A 1056 20.68 30.72 34.95
N ASN A 1057 21.78 31.46 35.04
CA ASN A 1057 23.12 30.90 35.33
C ASN A 1057 24.10 31.94 35.92
N SER A 1058 23.64 32.75 36.90
CA SER A 1058 24.54 33.57 37.71
C SER A 1058 23.99 33.80 39.13
N ALA A 1059 24.93 34.01 40.07
CA ALA A 1059 24.72 34.45 41.46
C ALA A 1059 23.84 33.58 42.39
N THR A 1060 24.45 32.57 43.01
CA THR A 1060 24.41 32.48 44.48
C THR A 1060 25.83 32.29 44.99
N SER A 1061 26.38 33.29 45.67
CA SER A 1061 27.72 33.23 46.26
C SER A 1061 27.67 32.76 47.70
N ARG A 1062 28.76 32.13 48.16
CA ARG A 1062 29.23 32.23 49.55
C ARG A 1062 30.72 31.91 49.65
N THR A 1063 31.46 32.88 50.16
CA THR A 1063 32.88 32.78 50.49
C THR A 1063 33.09 31.94 51.74
N PHE A 1064 34.08 31.05 51.71
CA PHE A 1064 34.86 30.66 52.88
C PHE A 1064 36.29 30.38 52.44
N ASN A 1065 37.21 31.22 52.93
CA ASN A 1065 38.69 31.18 52.83
C ASN A 1065 39.30 30.49 51.60
#